data_AF-A0A0E0NA21-F1
#
_entry.id   AF-A0A0E0NA21-F1
#
_cell.length_a   1.000
_cell.length_b   1.000
_cell.length_c   1.000
_cell.angle_alpha   90.00
_cell.angle_beta   90.00
_cell.angle_gamma   90.00
#
_symmetry.space_group_name_H-M   'P 1'
#
loop_
_entity.id
_entity.type
_entity.pdbx_description
1 polymer ?
#
loop_
_entity_poly.entity_id
_entity_poly.type
_entity_poly.pdbx_seq_one_letter_code
_entity_poly.pdbx_strand_id
1 'polypeptide(L)'
;MGTSVVLFSHSTTKFIPRDFERGLFKHAGFETCIQLCIYILTEQCNFSRTNISCQILSPNTAVMGEIMKEAPHSLWRSRLGMPFSGLAAAALLLLLLSMANSTIACLEQEKSSLLRFLAGLSHDNGIAMSWRNGIDCCAWEGITCSEDGAIIEVYLVSKGLEGQISPSLGELRSLLYLNLSYNLLSGGLPEELMSSGSIIVLDVSFNRLDGDLQELNSSVSDRPLQVLNISSNRFTGEFPSTTWEKMRSLVAINASNNSFTGQIPSSFCTGLPSFVMLDVSYNQFSGSIPPGIGKCTALKVLKAGHNNISGALPDDLFHATSLECLSFPNNDLQGTIDGVLMIKLSNLVFLDLAWNRFSGTIPDSIGKLKRLQEFHMNNNNISGELPSSLGDCTNVITINLENNKLAGELSKVNFSNLHNLQALGLSSNYFTGTIPDSIYSCSTLTWLRLSRNKLQGQLTEKLENLKSLTFVSLSYNNFTNITGSLHILKSLRNLTTLLIGSNFINEAMPEDETIDGFENLHVLAINNCALTGKIPNWLSKLKKLELLLLHNNQLSGPIPTWINSLNFLKYIDLSNNSLIGDIPTALMEMPMLKSDKIEDHPDGPRVSPFTIYVGVSLCFQYRAASAFPKMLNLGNNKLSGLIPVEIGQLKALLSLNLSFNNLHGEIPQSISDIKNLMGLDLSSNHLTGAIPSALVNLHFLSEFNVSYNDLQGPVPIGGQFSTFPSSSFAGNPKLCSPMLVQHCNLAEAAPTSPTSTKQFIDKVVFAIGFGVFFGIAAMALLLPGDPLAAAAPSPIVAAVSAGRRSQRCFPRAAKPTRSRAGQSGFPLGCSSCWGLETVEPLSRPCCSENT
;
A
#
# COMPACT_ATOMS: atom_id res chain seq x y z
N MET A 1 30.40 -1.63 32.50
CA MET A 1 29.47 -1.84 33.62
C MET A 1 28.16 -1.16 33.24
N GLY A 2 27.06 -1.90 33.39
CA GLY A 2 25.83 -1.68 32.62
C GLY A 2 25.07 -0.38 32.93
N THR A 3 24.46 0.15 31.89
CA THR A 3 23.36 1.12 31.99
C THR A 3 22.18 0.53 31.25
N SER A 4 21.23 0.05 32.05
CA SER A 4 19.90 -0.37 31.65
C SER A 4 19.16 0.81 30.99
N VAL A 5 18.71 0.63 29.75
CA VAL A 5 17.71 1.51 29.15
C VAL A 5 16.35 0.88 29.43
N VAL A 6 15.58 1.55 30.29
CA VAL A 6 14.22 1.19 30.65
C VAL A 6 13.32 1.57 29.47
N LEU A 7 12.75 0.56 28.81
CA LEU A 7 11.67 0.69 27.84
C LEU A 7 10.36 0.99 28.59
N PHE A 8 9.75 2.14 28.35
CA PHE A 8 8.36 2.39 28.72
C PHE A 8 7.43 2.12 27.54
N SER A 9 6.40 1.33 27.80
CA SER A 9 5.32 0.96 26.88
C SER A 9 4.14 1.93 26.96
N HIS A 10 3.54 2.23 25.80
CA HIS A 10 2.16 2.67 25.51
C HIS A 10 1.54 3.82 26.34
N SER A 11 1.22 4.95 25.69
CA SER A 11 -0.16 5.35 25.36
C SER A 11 -0.20 6.70 24.62
N THR A 12 -1.28 6.89 23.88
CA THR A 12 -1.76 8.06 23.13
C THR A 12 -1.40 9.47 23.63
N THR A 13 -1.35 10.41 22.66
CA THR A 13 -1.27 11.89 22.73
C THR A 13 0.12 12.55 22.83
N LYS A 14 0.35 13.43 21.83
CA LYS A 14 1.40 14.44 21.64
C LYS A 14 2.14 14.87 22.93
N PHE A 15 3.46 14.70 22.96
CA PHE A 15 4.41 15.65 23.56
C PHE A 15 5.80 15.40 22.96
N ILE A 16 6.24 16.30 22.07
CA ILE A 16 7.68 16.55 21.89
C ILE A 16 8.09 17.32 23.15
N PRO A 17 9.12 16.90 23.91
CA PRO A 17 9.58 17.66 25.07
C PRO A 17 9.97 19.08 24.63
N ARG A 18 9.24 20.09 25.12
CA ARG A 18 9.54 21.52 24.90
C ARG A 18 10.82 22.01 25.58
N ASP A 19 11.55 21.14 26.27
CA ASP A 19 12.85 21.45 26.88
C ASP A 19 14.06 21.00 26.02
N PHE A 20 13.83 20.50 24.80
CA PHE A 20 14.88 20.25 23.81
C PHE A 20 15.01 21.37 22.76
N GLU A 21 14.26 22.46 22.90
CA GLU A 21 14.47 23.69 22.13
C GLU A 21 15.19 24.72 23.00
N ARG A 22 16.39 25.09 22.55
CA ARG A 22 17.25 26.19 23.06
C ARG A 22 17.99 25.88 24.37
N GLY A 23 19.18 25.30 24.26
CA GLY A 23 20.16 25.47 25.35
C GLY A 23 21.44 24.63 25.33
N LEU A 24 21.44 23.43 24.76
CA LEU A 24 22.57 22.47 24.95
C LEU A 24 23.42 22.16 23.71
N PHE A 25 23.16 22.78 22.57
CA PHE A 25 23.91 22.52 21.33
C PHE A 25 25.27 23.24 21.23
N LYS A 26 25.70 24.00 22.24
CA LYS A 26 27.00 24.68 22.18
C LYS A 26 28.22 23.77 22.43
N HIS A 27 28.04 22.53 22.88
CA HIS A 27 29.16 21.62 23.20
C HIS A 27 28.94 20.13 22.89
N ALA A 28 28.00 19.76 22.02
CA ALA A 28 27.92 18.38 21.54
C ALA A 28 29.13 18.08 20.64
N GLY A 29 29.92 17.07 20.99
CA GLY A 29 31.13 16.70 20.26
C GLY A 29 30.85 16.19 18.85
N PHE A 30 31.85 16.30 17.98
CA PHE A 30 31.85 15.91 16.57
C PHE A 30 31.24 14.52 16.27
N GLU A 31 31.50 13.52 17.14
CA GLU A 31 30.92 12.17 16.97
C GLU A 31 29.40 12.12 17.20
N THR A 32 28.84 13.03 18.02
CA THR A 32 27.43 12.99 18.41
C THR A 32 26.49 13.44 17.29
N CYS A 33 26.89 14.43 16.47
CA CYS A 33 26.11 14.87 15.29
C CYS A 33 26.15 13.86 14.14
N ILE A 34 27.31 13.24 13.87
CA ILE A 34 27.42 12.18 12.85
C ILE A 34 26.60 10.97 13.29
N GLN A 35 26.69 10.57 14.57
CA GLN A 35 25.83 9.52 15.12
C GLN A 35 24.36 9.90 15.07
N LEU A 36 23.98 11.16 15.28
CA LEU A 36 22.58 11.60 15.18
C LEU A 36 22.07 11.61 13.73
N CYS A 37 22.88 12.03 12.75
CA CYS A 37 22.52 11.94 11.32
C CYS A 37 22.42 10.48 10.86
N ILE A 38 23.39 9.63 11.25
CA ILE A 38 23.32 8.20 11.02
C ILE A 38 22.10 7.63 11.74
N TYR A 39 21.80 8.04 12.97
CA TYR A 39 20.64 7.60 13.74
C TYR A 39 19.34 7.99 13.05
N ILE A 40 19.19 9.23 12.57
CA ILE A 40 18.01 9.70 11.82
C ILE A 40 17.84 8.91 10.51
N LEU A 41 18.94 8.63 9.80
CA LEU A 41 18.92 7.84 8.56
C LEU A 41 18.68 6.33 8.83
N THR A 42 19.14 5.80 9.97
CA THR A 42 19.05 4.36 10.33
C THR A 42 17.80 4.00 11.14
N GLU A 43 17.18 4.94 11.87
CA GLU A 43 15.89 4.78 12.58
C GLU A 43 14.73 4.42 11.63
N GLN A 44 14.90 4.67 10.33
CA GLN A 44 13.99 4.17 9.29
C GLN A 44 13.93 2.63 9.19
N CYS A 45 14.73 1.87 9.93
CA CYS A 45 14.54 0.40 10.07
C CYS A 45 13.62 0.02 11.24
N ASN A 46 13.45 0.85 12.27
CA ASN A 46 12.49 0.61 13.38
C ASN A 46 11.09 1.15 13.06
N PHE A 47 11.00 2.19 12.21
CA PHE A 47 9.76 2.79 11.76
C PHE A 47 9.33 2.29 10.37
N SER A 48 9.20 0.98 10.18
CA SER A 48 8.54 0.45 8.96
C SER A 48 7.00 0.36 9.10
N ARG A 49 6.41 0.86 10.19
CA ARG A 49 5.02 1.33 10.16
C ARG A 49 5.03 2.74 9.60
N THR A 50 4.97 2.88 8.27
CA THR A 50 4.16 3.86 7.52
C THR A 50 4.73 4.25 6.15
N ASN A 51 3.86 4.30 5.14
CA ASN A 51 3.89 5.42 4.19
C ASN A 51 3.25 6.60 4.95
N ILE A 52 4.04 7.37 5.70
CA ILE A 52 3.62 8.71 6.10
C ILE A 52 3.96 9.57 4.90
N SER A 53 2.94 9.95 4.13
CA SER A 53 2.95 11.31 3.60
C SER A 53 3.28 12.22 4.77
N CYS A 54 4.42 12.89 4.78
CA CYS A 54 4.70 13.98 5.72
C CYS A 54 3.66 15.09 5.51
N GLN A 55 2.44 14.90 6.02
CA GLN A 55 1.55 15.98 6.39
C GLN A 55 2.05 16.47 7.75
N ILE A 56 3.12 17.26 7.71
CA ILE A 56 3.39 18.18 8.80
C ILE A 56 2.32 19.25 8.66
N LEU A 57 1.43 19.29 9.66
CA LEU A 57 0.53 20.40 9.93
C LEU A 57 1.30 21.71 9.71
N SER A 58 0.81 22.54 8.80
CA SER A 58 1.23 23.94 8.72
C SER A 58 1.16 24.55 10.12
N PRO A 59 2.17 25.32 10.55
CA PRO A 59 1.97 26.18 11.70
C PRO A 59 0.90 27.20 11.28
N ASN A 60 -0.31 27.05 11.82
CA ASN A 60 -1.31 28.12 11.79
C ASN A 60 -0.65 29.40 12.32
N THR A 61 -0.55 30.40 11.45
CA THR A 61 -0.10 31.77 11.72
C THR A 61 -1.14 32.57 12.52
N ALA A 62 -1.66 32.00 13.60
CA ALA A 62 -2.71 32.62 14.41
C ALA A 62 -2.70 32.22 15.89
N VAL A 63 -1.53 32.04 16.53
CA VAL A 63 -1.43 31.99 18.01
C VAL A 63 -0.11 32.60 18.50
N MET A 64 0.28 33.76 17.97
CA MET A 64 1.41 34.54 18.51
C MET A 64 1.08 36.03 18.54
N GLY A 65 -0.11 36.34 19.09
CA GLY A 65 -0.64 37.70 19.21
C GLY A 65 -1.13 38.09 20.61
N GLU A 66 -1.21 37.17 21.58
CA GLU A 66 -1.81 37.49 22.89
C GLU A 66 -1.15 36.76 24.07
N ILE A 67 0.16 36.91 24.29
CA ILE A 67 0.73 36.72 25.65
C ILE A 67 1.92 37.68 25.82
N MET A 68 1.63 38.95 26.04
CA MET A 68 2.56 39.90 26.71
C MET A 68 1.75 41.08 27.26
N LYS A 69 0.93 40.83 28.28
CA LYS A 69 0.48 41.85 29.23
C LYS A 69 0.37 41.24 30.62
N GLU A 70 0.81 42.05 31.58
CA GLU A 70 0.65 41.92 33.03
C GLU A 70 1.72 41.13 33.82
N ALA A 71 2.65 41.88 34.41
CA ALA A 71 2.98 41.74 35.82
C ALA A 71 3.56 43.07 36.38
N PRO A 72 3.36 43.39 37.67
CA PRO A 72 3.21 44.77 38.14
C PRO A 72 4.46 45.40 38.77
N HIS A 73 4.42 46.74 38.84
CA HIS A 73 5.37 47.62 39.53
C HIS A 73 5.09 47.78 41.04
N SER A 74 6.12 48.27 41.75
CA SER A 74 6.18 48.92 43.09
C SER A 74 6.75 48.02 44.19
N LEU A 75 7.67 48.39 45.12
CA LEU A 75 8.34 49.61 45.61
C LEU A 75 9.74 49.18 46.12
N TRP A 76 10.81 50.00 46.17
CA TRP A 76 11.11 50.96 47.24
C TRP A 76 12.23 51.95 46.83
N ARG A 77 12.11 53.20 47.32
CA ARG A 77 13.12 54.30 47.32
C ARG A 77 14.29 53.93 48.27
N SER A 78 15.53 54.45 48.18
CA SER A 78 15.90 55.88 48.35
C SER A 78 17.41 56.17 48.18
N ARG A 79 17.69 57.37 47.61
CA ARG A 79 18.82 58.34 47.69
C ARG A 79 20.14 58.01 48.44
N LEU A 80 21.26 58.40 47.80
CA LEU A 80 22.38 59.30 48.23
C LEU A 80 23.40 59.29 47.06
N GLY A 81 23.93 60.38 46.48
CA GLY A 81 24.73 61.49 47.04
C GLY A 81 26.21 61.36 46.55
N MET A 82 26.63 62.18 45.58
CA MET A 82 27.98 62.35 44.95
C MET A 82 29.17 62.56 45.95
N PRO A 83 30.50 62.67 45.60
CA PRO A 83 31.13 62.99 44.29
C PRO A 83 32.52 62.36 43.90
N PHE A 84 32.80 62.47 42.59
CA PHE A 84 34.06 62.86 41.90
C PHE A 84 35.34 62.00 41.77
N SER A 85 35.66 61.82 40.47
CA SER A 85 36.94 61.99 39.78
C SER A 85 38.11 61.06 40.11
N GLY A 86 38.29 60.07 39.24
CA GLY A 86 39.53 59.29 39.09
C GLY A 86 39.36 58.08 38.17
N LEU A 87 38.14 57.54 38.09
CA LEU A 87 37.86 56.29 37.39
C LEU A 87 37.42 56.45 35.92
N ALA A 88 37.10 57.67 35.47
CA ALA A 88 36.58 57.87 34.12
C ALA A 88 37.62 57.60 33.02
N ALA A 89 38.90 57.92 33.24
CA ALA A 89 39.94 57.70 32.22
C ALA A 89 40.36 56.22 32.11
N ALA A 90 40.45 55.51 33.24
CA ALA A 90 40.77 54.07 33.26
C ALA A 90 39.58 53.22 32.77
N ALA A 91 38.35 53.61 33.11
CA ALA A 91 37.14 52.96 32.59
C ALA A 91 36.95 53.24 31.09
N LEU A 92 37.30 54.42 30.57
CA LEU A 92 37.23 54.70 29.13
C LEU A 92 38.31 53.92 28.35
N LEU A 93 39.52 53.74 28.90
CA LEU A 93 40.56 52.93 28.27
C LEU A 93 40.23 51.43 28.31
N LEU A 94 39.65 50.94 29.42
CA LEU A 94 39.14 49.57 29.54
C LEU A 94 37.86 49.33 28.73
N LEU A 95 36.99 50.34 28.54
CA LEU A 95 35.88 50.28 27.59
C LEU A 95 36.36 50.33 26.14
N LEU A 96 37.40 51.11 25.82
CA LEU A 96 37.97 51.15 24.48
C LEU A 96 38.74 49.86 24.15
N LEU A 97 39.33 49.20 25.16
CA LEU A 97 39.95 47.88 25.03
C LEU A 97 38.91 46.74 25.05
N SER A 98 37.74 46.90 25.71
CA SER A 98 36.63 45.93 25.66
C SER A 98 35.72 46.10 24.44
N MET A 99 35.80 47.24 23.75
CA MET A 99 35.17 47.48 22.44
C MET A 99 36.10 47.13 21.27
N ALA A 100 37.29 46.62 21.58
CA ALA A 100 38.13 45.87 20.64
C ALA A 100 37.91 44.35 20.83
N ASN A 101 36.66 43.91 21.04
CA ASN A 101 36.29 42.64 20.43
C ASN A 101 36.28 42.94 18.93
N SER A 102 37.33 42.52 18.23
CA SER A 102 37.20 42.25 16.81
C SER A 102 35.94 41.40 16.67
N THR A 103 34.82 41.99 16.27
CA THR A 103 33.68 41.22 15.79
C THR A 103 34.23 40.50 14.58
N ILE A 104 34.54 39.22 14.75
CA ILE A 104 35.14 38.41 13.71
C ILE A 104 34.07 38.26 12.64
N ALA A 105 34.14 39.16 11.68
CA ALA A 105 33.17 39.28 10.61
C ALA A 105 33.41 38.18 9.59
N CYS A 106 32.33 37.73 8.98
CA CYS A 106 32.36 36.82 7.85
C CYS A 106 33.36 37.27 6.76
N LEU A 107 34.12 36.32 6.21
CA LEU A 107 35.01 36.61 5.08
C LEU A 107 34.19 37.13 3.90
N GLU A 108 34.53 38.32 3.37
CA GLU A 108 33.76 38.96 2.27
C GLU A 108 33.64 38.08 1.02
N GLN A 109 34.63 37.21 0.77
CA GLN A 109 34.55 36.23 -0.33
C GLN A 109 33.47 35.18 -0.10
N GLU A 110 33.31 34.66 1.12
CA GLU A 110 32.30 33.66 1.47
C GLU A 110 30.89 34.26 1.47
N LYS A 111 30.77 35.48 1.99
CA LYS A 111 29.56 36.30 1.89
C LYS A 111 29.13 36.50 0.43
N SER A 112 30.07 36.81 -0.46
CA SER A 112 29.81 36.95 -1.90
C SER A 112 29.30 35.65 -2.53
N SER A 113 29.81 34.49 -2.12
CA SER A 113 29.32 33.19 -2.57
C SER A 113 27.87 32.92 -2.15
N LEU A 114 27.51 33.21 -0.90
CA LEU A 114 26.13 33.09 -0.43
C LEU A 114 25.17 34.03 -1.18
N LEU A 115 25.58 35.27 -1.46
CA LEU A 115 24.74 36.21 -2.23
C LEU A 115 24.55 35.76 -3.68
N ARG A 116 25.55 35.11 -4.29
CA ARG A 116 25.40 34.49 -5.62
C ARG A 116 24.46 33.28 -5.59
N PHE A 117 24.49 32.49 -4.51
CA PHE A 117 23.50 31.44 -4.30
C PHE A 117 22.09 32.02 -4.23
N LEU A 118 21.88 33.03 -3.39
CA LEU A 118 20.59 33.71 -3.27
C LEU A 118 20.11 34.29 -4.60
N ALA A 119 21.00 34.92 -5.38
CA ALA A 119 20.69 35.48 -6.69
C ALA A 119 20.33 34.41 -7.75
N GLY A 120 20.74 33.15 -7.54
CA GLY A 120 20.40 32.02 -8.41
C GLY A 120 19.03 31.39 -8.12
N LEU A 121 18.39 31.75 -7.01
CA LEU A 121 17.04 31.28 -6.68
C LEU A 121 16.01 32.06 -7.50
N SER A 122 15.02 31.36 -8.05
CA SER A 122 13.85 31.98 -8.66
C SER A 122 12.86 32.47 -7.60
N HIS A 123 12.82 31.80 -6.45
CA HIS A 123 12.04 32.22 -5.29
C HIS A 123 12.79 31.87 -4.00
N ASP A 124 13.10 32.89 -3.20
CA ASP A 124 13.84 32.73 -1.94
C ASP A 124 12.94 32.68 -0.69
N ASN A 125 11.62 32.85 -0.86
CA ASN A 125 10.60 32.85 0.19
C ASN A 125 10.95 33.71 1.43
N GLY A 126 11.64 34.84 1.21
CA GLY A 126 11.95 35.82 2.25
C GLY A 126 13.34 35.71 2.87
N ILE A 127 14.18 34.76 2.45
CA ILE A 127 15.59 34.69 2.89
C ILE A 127 16.34 35.98 2.55
N ALA A 128 16.04 36.62 1.42
CA ALA A 128 16.65 37.89 1.03
C ALA A 128 16.40 39.03 2.04
N MET A 129 15.42 38.89 2.93
CA MET A 129 15.19 39.85 4.02
C MET A 129 16.25 39.75 5.12
N SER A 130 16.83 38.56 5.34
CA SER A 130 17.90 38.33 6.30
C SER A 130 19.28 38.55 5.66
N TRP A 131 19.48 38.04 4.44
CA TRP A 131 20.77 38.03 3.75
C TRP A 131 21.04 39.37 3.04
N ARG A 132 21.28 40.42 3.82
CA ARG A 132 21.47 41.78 3.30
C ARG A 132 22.93 42.20 3.26
N ASN A 133 23.28 42.96 2.23
CA ASN A 133 24.57 43.61 2.16
C ASN A 133 24.72 44.64 3.30
N GLY A 134 25.82 44.57 4.06
CA GLY A 134 26.07 45.41 5.24
C GLY A 134 25.72 44.78 6.59
N ILE A 135 25.10 43.59 6.61
CA ILE A 135 24.95 42.75 7.80
C ILE A 135 26.01 41.66 7.74
N ASP A 136 26.62 41.34 8.89
CA ASP A 136 27.56 40.23 9.01
C ASP A 136 26.88 38.90 8.64
N CYS A 137 27.49 38.14 7.73
CA CYS A 137 26.88 36.92 7.19
C CYS A 137 26.72 35.84 8.27
N CYS A 138 27.52 35.88 9.34
CA CYS A 138 27.40 34.97 10.47
C CYS A 138 26.15 35.21 11.32
N ALA A 139 25.42 36.31 11.09
CA ALA A 139 24.13 36.60 11.71
C ALA A 139 22.94 36.28 10.77
N TRP A 140 23.20 35.78 9.57
CA TRP A 140 22.16 35.46 8.60
C TRP A 140 21.38 34.21 9.00
N GLU A 141 20.10 34.19 8.64
CA GLU A 141 19.23 33.04 8.89
C GLU A 141 19.81 31.80 8.19
N GLY A 142 19.98 30.73 8.97
CA GLY A 142 20.48 29.45 8.50
C GLY A 142 22.00 29.39 8.27
N ILE A 143 22.78 30.40 8.68
CA ILE A 143 24.25 30.40 8.56
C ILE A 143 24.89 30.24 9.93
N THR A 144 25.85 29.31 10.04
CA THR A 144 26.72 29.17 11.21
C THR A 144 28.18 29.36 10.80
N CYS A 145 28.91 30.15 11.58
CA CYS A 145 30.35 30.39 11.39
C CYS A 145 31.19 29.76 12.50
N SER A 146 32.47 29.50 12.21
CA SER A 146 33.49 29.13 13.18
C SER A 146 33.88 30.31 14.08
N GLU A 147 34.72 30.04 15.09
CA GLU A 147 35.31 31.09 15.94
C GLU A 147 36.13 32.11 15.12
N ASP A 148 36.67 31.72 13.97
CA ASP A 148 37.43 32.57 13.05
C ASP A 148 36.55 33.26 11.99
N GLY A 149 35.21 33.18 12.10
CA GLY A 149 34.25 33.83 11.20
C GLY A 149 34.10 33.18 9.83
N ALA A 150 34.65 31.97 9.63
CA ALA A 150 34.48 31.22 8.39
C ALA A 150 33.16 30.44 8.42
N ILE A 151 32.45 30.36 7.29
CA ILE A 151 31.14 29.69 7.21
C ILE A 151 31.34 28.17 7.27
N ILE A 152 30.75 27.54 8.28
CA ILE A 152 30.86 26.08 8.50
C ILE A 152 29.56 25.32 8.24
N GLU A 153 28.41 26.01 8.27
CA GLU A 153 27.10 25.39 8.05
C GLU A 153 26.15 26.32 7.30
N VAL A 154 25.40 25.73 6.36
CA VAL A 154 24.24 26.31 5.69
C VAL A 154 23.04 25.38 5.92
N TYR A 155 22.06 25.84 6.70
CA TYR A 155 20.89 25.06 7.12
C TYR A 155 19.59 25.78 6.70
N LEU A 156 19.03 25.39 5.56
CA LEU A 156 17.86 26.01 4.93
C LEU A 156 16.75 25.00 4.64
N VAL A 157 16.41 24.18 5.63
CA VAL A 157 15.36 23.14 5.52
C VAL A 157 13.97 23.75 5.45
N SER A 158 13.12 23.23 4.55
CA SER A 158 11.70 23.58 4.45
C SER A 158 11.42 25.09 4.31
N LYS A 159 12.27 25.77 3.54
CA LYS A 159 12.15 27.21 3.28
C LYS A 159 11.32 27.52 2.04
N GLY A 160 10.90 26.52 1.27
CA GLY A 160 10.16 26.74 0.03
C GLY A 160 11.00 27.38 -1.07
N LEU A 161 12.31 27.13 -1.07
CA LEU A 161 13.23 27.69 -2.06
C LEU A 161 12.97 27.08 -3.44
N GLU A 162 12.88 27.92 -4.46
CA GLU A 162 12.77 27.52 -5.87
C GLU A 162 13.95 28.06 -6.67
N GLY A 163 14.35 27.34 -7.71
CA GLY A 163 15.46 27.71 -8.59
C GLY A 163 16.49 26.60 -8.69
N GLN A 164 17.74 26.98 -9.00
CA GLN A 164 18.86 26.04 -9.11
C GLN A 164 19.84 26.19 -7.95
N ILE A 165 20.50 25.09 -7.57
CA ILE A 165 21.59 25.14 -6.61
C ILE A 165 22.80 25.79 -7.31
N SER A 166 23.25 26.94 -6.79
CA SER A 166 24.39 27.66 -7.37
C SER A 166 25.71 26.93 -7.08
N PRO A 167 26.60 26.77 -8.09
CA PRO A 167 27.97 26.27 -7.91
C PRO A 167 28.79 27.05 -6.87
N SER A 168 28.43 28.33 -6.64
CA SER A 168 29.12 29.21 -5.69
C SER A 168 29.18 28.67 -4.26
N LEU A 169 28.23 27.82 -3.86
CA LEU A 169 28.27 27.14 -2.56
C LEU A 169 29.48 26.20 -2.41
N GLY A 170 29.98 25.62 -3.51
CA GLY A 170 31.19 24.80 -3.51
C GLY A 170 32.48 25.58 -3.33
N GLU A 171 32.45 26.91 -3.43
CA GLU A 171 33.61 27.78 -3.20
C GLU A 171 33.88 28.04 -1.71
N LEU A 172 32.94 27.69 -0.82
CA LEU A 172 33.04 27.87 0.62
C LEU A 172 34.00 26.84 1.22
N ARG A 173 35.25 27.26 1.44
CA ARG A 173 36.37 26.37 1.81
C ARG A 173 36.29 25.80 3.23
N SER A 174 35.49 26.41 4.09
CA SER A 174 35.27 25.97 5.47
C SER A 174 33.92 25.30 5.67
N LEU A 175 33.08 25.20 4.63
CA LEU A 175 31.73 24.63 4.75
C LEU A 175 31.81 23.12 5.03
N LEU A 176 31.29 22.71 6.18
CA LEU A 176 31.25 21.31 6.63
C LEU A 176 29.87 20.69 6.42
N TYR A 177 28.80 21.47 6.62
CA TYR A 177 27.41 20.99 6.61
C TYR A 177 26.56 21.83 5.66
N LEU A 178 25.98 21.19 4.65
CA LEU A 178 25.02 21.81 3.73
C LEU A 178 23.70 21.04 3.76
N ASN A 179 22.63 21.69 4.24
CA ASN A 179 21.29 21.11 4.25
C ASN A 179 20.28 22.05 3.56
N LEU A 180 19.81 21.63 2.39
CA LEU A 180 18.81 22.31 1.56
C LEU A 180 17.54 21.46 1.39
N SER A 181 17.27 20.53 2.32
CA SER A 181 16.18 19.55 2.18
C SER A 181 14.77 20.16 2.28
N TYR A 182 13.79 19.44 1.74
CA TYR A 182 12.36 19.84 1.74
C TYR A 182 12.10 21.19 1.08
N ASN A 183 12.75 21.46 -0.06
CA ASN A 183 12.52 22.65 -0.87
C ASN A 183 11.97 22.26 -2.25
N LEU A 184 11.97 23.21 -3.19
CA LEU A 184 11.49 23.05 -4.56
C LEU A 184 12.62 23.29 -5.57
N LEU A 185 13.87 23.06 -5.14
CA LEU A 185 15.08 23.26 -5.96
C LEU A 185 15.09 22.28 -7.13
N SER A 186 15.59 22.72 -8.28
CA SER A 186 15.56 22.03 -9.57
C SER A 186 16.90 22.14 -10.30
N GLY A 187 17.04 21.41 -11.41
CA GLY A 187 18.31 21.30 -12.14
C GLY A 187 19.28 20.29 -11.50
N GLY A 188 20.48 20.20 -12.08
CA GLY A 188 21.51 19.28 -11.64
C GLY A 188 22.15 19.63 -10.29
N LEU A 189 22.71 18.63 -9.61
CA LEU A 189 23.57 18.84 -8.45
C LEU A 189 24.95 19.36 -8.93
N PRO A 190 25.39 20.56 -8.52
CA PRO A 190 26.68 21.10 -8.95
C PRO A 190 27.86 20.20 -8.59
N GLU A 191 28.79 19.98 -9.53
CA GLU A 191 29.99 19.16 -9.33
C GLU A 191 30.89 19.75 -8.24
N GLU A 192 30.88 21.07 -8.05
CA GLU A 192 31.65 21.78 -7.03
C GLU A 192 31.26 21.36 -5.61
N LEU A 193 30.00 20.96 -5.39
CA LEU A 193 29.56 20.45 -4.08
C LEU A 193 30.08 19.04 -3.83
N MET A 194 30.06 18.18 -4.85
CA MET A 194 30.55 16.80 -4.77
C MET A 194 32.08 16.72 -4.72
N SER A 195 32.76 17.68 -5.34
CA SER A 195 34.23 17.81 -5.37
C SER A 195 34.78 18.69 -4.24
N SER A 196 33.93 19.18 -3.33
CA SER A 196 34.35 20.04 -2.23
C SER A 196 35.41 19.37 -1.34
N GLY A 197 36.41 20.16 -0.95
CA GLY A 197 37.48 19.74 -0.04
C GLY A 197 37.12 19.83 1.44
N SER A 198 35.93 20.33 1.80
CA SER A 198 35.53 20.58 3.18
C SER A 198 34.21 19.92 3.60
N ILE A 199 33.26 19.74 2.67
CA ILE A 199 31.91 19.25 3.02
C ILE A 199 31.96 17.81 3.55
N ILE A 200 31.43 17.63 4.75
CA ILE A 200 31.30 16.35 5.46
C ILE A 200 29.88 15.79 5.32
N VAL A 201 28.87 16.67 5.36
CA VAL A 201 27.46 16.30 5.22
C VAL A 201 26.81 17.14 4.13
N LEU A 202 26.24 16.46 3.14
CA LEU A 202 25.44 17.07 2.09
C LEU A 202 24.03 16.46 2.09
N ASP A 203 23.03 17.27 2.41
CA ASP A 203 21.62 16.90 2.35
C ASP A 203 20.85 17.84 1.43
N VAL A 204 20.37 17.30 0.31
CA VAL A 204 19.53 17.99 -0.67
C VAL A 204 18.23 17.20 -0.93
N SER A 205 17.83 16.37 0.02
CA SER A 205 16.67 15.49 -0.12
C SER A 205 15.34 16.22 -0.23
N PHE A 206 14.32 15.56 -0.80
CA PHE A 206 12.98 16.13 -0.98
C PHE A 206 13.00 17.45 -1.75
N ASN A 207 13.55 17.41 -2.97
CA ASN A 207 13.58 18.50 -3.92
C ASN A 207 13.11 18.00 -5.31
N ARG A 208 13.38 18.77 -6.36
CA ARG A 208 13.10 18.44 -7.77
C ARG A 208 14.39 18.39 -8.60
N LEU A 209 15.53 18.09 -7.97
CA LEU A 209 16.83 18.02 -8.65
C LEU A 209 16.83 16.87 -9.66
N ASP A 210 17.44 17.08 -10.81
CA ASP A 210 17.43 16.15 -11.94
C ASP A 210 18.83 15.99 -12.55
N GLY A 211 18.91 15.25 -13.66
CA GLY A 211 20.18 14.98 -14.33
C GLY A 211 21.03 13.91 -13.64
N ASP A 212 22.21 13.69 -14.19
CA ASP A 212 23.11 12.62 -13.78
C ASP A 212 24.10 13.10 -12.71
N LEU A 213 24.53 12.20 -11.82
CA LEU A 213 25.66 12.46 -10.93
C LEU A 213 26.97 12.36 -11.73
N GLN A 214 27.76 13.43 -11.72
CA GLN A 214 29.03 13.49 -12.46
C GLN A 214 30.10 12.58 -11.85
N GLU A 215 30.95 12.01 -12.71
CA GLU A 215 32.13 11.24 -12.29
C GLU A 215 33.30 12.15 -11.94
N LEU A 216 33.87 11.98 -10.75
CA LEU A 216 35.09 12.70 -10.35
C LEU A 216 36.31 12.18 -11.11
N ASN A 217 37.14 13.12 -11.59
CA ASN A 217 38.41 12.78 -12.22
C ASN A 217 39.32 11.94 -11.31
N SER A 218 39.95 10.91 -11.88
CA SER A 218 40.81 9.96 -11.15
C SER A 218 42.05 10.61 -10.49
N SER A 219 42.44 11.81 -10.92
CA SER A 219 43.55 12.59 -10.37
C SER A 219 43.22 13.35 -9.08
N VAL A 220 41.95 13.37 -8.68
CA VAL A 220 41.47 14.09 -7.50
C VAL A 220 41.88 13.37 -6.21
N SER A 221 42.32 14.13 -5.19
CA SER A 221 42.62 13.65 -3.84
C SER A 221 41.37 13.18 -3.11
N ASP A 222 41.54 12.36 -2.07
CA ASP A 222 40.41 11.84 -1.29
C ASP A 222 39.54 12.99 -0.72
N ARG A 223 38.22 12.81 -0.72
CA ARG A 223 37.24 13.80 -0.26
C ARG A 223 36.73 13.49 1.15
N PRO A 224 36.42 14.51 1.97
CA PRO A 224 36.05 14.32 3.37
C PRO A 224 34.58 13.94 3.60
N LEU A 225 33.78 13.83 2.53
CA LEU A 225 32.35 13.55 2.62
C LEU A 225 32.08 12.25 3.40
N GLN A 226 31.21 12.34 4.40
CA GLN A 226 30.81 11.24 5.27
C GLN A 226 29.35 10.85 5.07
N VAL A 227 28.46 11.83 4.85
CA VAL A 227 27.03 11.60 4.67
C VAL A 227 26.54 12.31 3.43
N LEU A 228 25.92 11.53 2.53
CA LEU A 228 25.25 12.03 1.34
C LEU A 228 23.78 11.63 1.37
N ASN A 229 22.89 12.62 1.42
CA ASN A 229 21.45 12.42 1.30
C ASN A 229 20.90 13.20 0.09
N ILE A 230 20.58 12.46 -0.97
CA ILE A 230 20.02 12.97 -2.22
C ILE A 230 18.63 12.37 -2.51
N SER A 231 18.01 11.76 -1.50
CA SER A 231 16.76 11.02 -1.64
C SER A 231 15.56 11.90 -2.04
N SER A 232 14.55 11.29 -2.65
CA SER A 232 13.32 11.97 -3.07
C SER A 232 13.60 13.17 -3.99
N ASN A 233 14.24 12.88 -5.12
CA ASN A 233 14.54 13.81 -6.20
C ASN A 233 14.19 13.14 -7.55
N ARG A 234 14.72 13.67 -8.66
CA ARG A 234 14.53 13.17 -10.04
C ARG A 234 15.85 12.82 -10.72
N PHE A 235 16.89 12.49 -9.95
CA PHE A 235 18.20 12.15 -10.52
C PHE A 235 18.11 10.93 -11.43
N THR A 236 18.88 10.95 -12.51
CA THR A 236 18.92 9.93 -13.57
C THR A 236 20.35 9.37 -13.75
N GLY A 237 20.54 8.55 -14.78
CA GLY A 237 21.86 8.05 -15.16
C GLY A 237 22.32 6.87 -14.30
N GLU A 238 23.57 6.47 -14.49
CA GLU A 238 24.20 5.43 -13.68
C GLU A 238 24.85 6.04 -12.44
N PHE A 239 25.00 5.23 -11.39
CA PHE A 239 25.71 5.64 -10.20
C PHE A 239 27.24 5.74 -10.46
N PRO A 240 27.89 6.86 -10.11
CA PRO A 240 29.27 7.13 -10.52
C PRO A 240 30.28 6.27 -9.76
N SER A 241 30.90 5.30 -10.44
CA SER A 241 31.73 4.28 -9.82
C SER A 241 33.07 4.82 -9.30
N THR A 242 33.71 5.74 -10.04
CA THR A 242 35.03 6.28 -9.67
C THR A 242 34.95 7.33 -8.57
N THR A 243 33.81 8.02 -8.49
CA THR A 243 33.50 8.99 -7.44
C THR A 243 33.56 8.35 -6.05
N TRP A 244 32.98 7.16 -5.88
CA TRP A 244 32.94 6.48 -4.59
C TRP A 244 34.32 5.98 -4.13
N GLU A 245 35.24 5.70 -5.04
CA GLU A 245 36.63 5.34 -4.70
C GLU A 245 37.39 6.51 -4.04
N LYS A 246 36.97 7.75 -4.30
CA LYS A 246 37.57 8.97 -3.75
C LYS A 246 36.95 9.42 -2.43
N MET A 247 35.78 8.91 -2.08
CA MET A 247 35.06 9.30 -0.85
C MET A 247 35.39 8.37 0.31
N ARG A 248 36.67 8.11 0.61
CA ARG A 248 37.10 7.09 1.59
C ARG A 248 36.53 7.25 3.02
N SER A 249 36.09 8.46 3.36
CA SER A 249 35.47 8.78 4.65
C SER A 249 33.98 8.49 4.71
N LEU A 250 33.36 8.03 3.60
CA LEU A 250 31.92 7.89 3.50
C LEU A 250 31.38 6.83 4.46
N VAL A 251 30.33 7.23 5.17
CA VAL A 251 29.65 6.43 6.20
C VAL A 251 28.25 6.06 5.76
N ALA A 252 27.51 6.99 5.15
CA ALA A 252 26.12 6.78 4.76
C ALA A 252 25.80 7.43 3.41
N ILE A 253 25.11 6.67 2.56
CA ILE A 253 24.44 7.19 1.36
C ILE A 253 22.95 6.87 1.46
N ASN A 254 22.12 7.90 1.27
CA ASN A 254 20.71 7.74 0.94
C ASN A 254 20.42 8.40 -0.42
N ALA A 255 20.14 7.56 -1.41
CA ALA A 255 19.74 7.96 -2.76
C ALA A 255 18.39 7.38 -3.17
N SER A 256 17.58 7.00 -2.18
CA SER A 256 16.27 6.42 -2.42
C SER A 256 15.30 7.37 -3.12
N ASN A 257 14.29 6.82 -3.80
CA ASN A 257 13.23 7.57 -4.46
C ASN A 257 13.76 8.57 -5.52
N ASN A 258 14.42 8.02 -6.54
CA ASN A 258 14.98 8.72 -7.69
C ASN A 258 14.74 7.90 -8.97
N SER A 259 15.41 8.21 -10.07
CA SER A 259 15.34 7.48 -11.35
C SER A 259 16.70 6.94 -11.79
N PHE A 260 17.57 6.56 -10.85
CA PHE A 260 18.88 5.97 -11.16
C PHE A 260 18.74 4.62 -11.85
N THR A 261 19.63 4.36 -12.80
CA THR A 261 19.67 3.15 -13.65
C THR A 261 21.03 2.46 -13.53
N GLY A 262 21.27 1.42 -14.33
CA GLY A 262 22.53 0.67 -14.32
C GLY A 262 22.63 -0.29 -13.15
N GLN A 263 23.85 -0.69 -12.79
CA GLN A 263 24.11 -1.61 -11.67
C GLN A 263 24.50 -0.85 -10.40
N ILE A 264 24.28 -1.45 -9.24
CA ILE A 264 24.85 -0.94 -7.99
C ILE A 264 26.37 -1.11 -8.05
N PRO A 265 27.19 -0.04 -7.91
CA PRO A 265 28.63 -0.14 -8.00
C PRO A 265 29.25 -1.11 -6.98
N SER A 266 30.24 -1.89 -7.43
CA SER A 266 31.03 -2.77 -6.54
C SER A 266 32.12 -2.04 -5.78
N SER A 267 32.43 -0.79 -6.17
CA SER A 267 33.53 0.02 -5.60
C SER A 267 33.28 0.47 -4.16
N PHE A 268 32.03 0.50 -3.68
CA PHE A 268 31.68 0.91 -2.31
C PHE A 268 32.51 0.16 -1.26
N CYS A 269 32.66 -1.16 -1.39
CA CYS A 269 33.28 -1.98 -0.36
C CYS A 269 34.79 -2.22 -0.53
N THR A 270 35.39 -1.72 -1.61
CA THR A 270 36.84 -1.77 -1.81
C THR A 270 37.54 -0.48 -1.35
N GLY A 271 36.81 0.63 -1.25
CA GLY A 271 37.35 1.94 -0.87
C GLY A 271 36.86 2.50 0.48
N LEU A 272 35.80 1.95 1.10
CA LEU A 272 35.10 2.56 2.24
C LEU A 272 35.08 1.65 3.49
N PRO A 273 36.13 1.67 4.34
CA PRO A 273 36.20 0.81 5.52
C PRO A 273 35.17 1.16 6.61
N SER A 274 34.68 2.40 6.62
CA SER A 274 33.74 2.93 7.62
C SER A 274 32.29 3.01 7.11
N PHE A 275 31.97 2.36 5.99
CA PHE A 275 30.65 2.44 5.37
C PHE A 275 29.61 1.63 6.13
N VAL A 276 28.59 2.32 6.65
CA VAL A 276 27.58 1.79 7.56
C VAL A 276 26.21 1.63 6.90
N MET A 277 25.85 2.52 5.97
CA MET A 277 24.50 2.55 5.41
C MET A 277 24.48 2.85 3.92
N LEU A 278 23.74 2.01 3.18
CA LEU A 278 23.34 2.27 1.80
C LEU A 278 21.83 2.09 1.66
N ASP A 279 21.15 3.15 1.21
CA ASP A 279 19.77 3.09 0.74
C ASP A 279 19.66 3.61 -0.69
N VAL A 280 19.31 2.71 -1.60
CA VAL A 280 19.09 2.98 -3.04
C VAL A 280 17.68 2.55 -3.48
N SER A 281 16.76 2.40 -2.52
CA SER A 281 15.40 1.90 -2.77
C SER A 281 14.59 2.85 -3.67
N TYR A 282 13.55 2.36 -4.36
CA TYR A 282 12.71 3.16 -5.26
C TYR A 282 13.52 3.86 -6.36
N ASN A 283 14.18 3.06 -7.18
CA ASN A 283 14.96 3.47 -8.34
C ASN A 283 14.74 2.45 -9.48
N GLN A 284 15.58 2.48 -10.52
CA GLN A 284 15.56 1.56 -11.66
C GLN A 284 16.88 0.76 -11.76
N PHE A 285 17.56 0.52 -10.62
CA PHE A 285 18.77 -0.30 -10.60
C PHE A 285 18.49 -1.71 -11.08
N SER A 286 19.41 -2.27 -11.86
CA SER A 286 19.29 -3.58 -12.49
C SER A 286 20.59 -4.40 -12.33
N GLY A 287 20.63 -5.59 -12.92
CA GLY A 287 21.74 -6.52 -12.71
C GLY A 287 21.66 -7.22 -11.35
N SER A 288 22.77 -7.79 -10.89
CA SER A 288 22.83 -8.49 -9.60
C SER A 288 23.33 -7.60 -8.48
N ILE A 289 23.08 -8.01 -7.24
CA ILE A 289 23.77 -7.43 -6.07
C ILE A 289 25.28 -7.59 -6.30
N PRO A 290 26.07 -6.52 -6.17
CA PRO A 290 27.47 -6.52 -6.59
C PRO A 290 28.31 -7.49 -5.73
N PRO A 291 29.14 -8.34 -6.36
CA PRO A 291 30.10 -9.15 -5.62
C PRO A 291 31.15 -8.23 -4.98
N GLY A 292 31.49 -8.48 -3.74
CA GLY A 292 32.36 -7.65 -2.91
C GLY A 292 31.62 -6.88 -1.82
N ILE A 293 30.28 -6.86 -1.81
CA ILE A 293 29.48 -6.18 -0.78
C ILE A 293 29.80 -6.70 0.64
N GLY A 294 30.19 -7.98 0.74
CA GLY A 294 30.65 -8.61 1.98
C GLY A 294 31.90 -7.98 2.59
N LYS A 295 32.68 -7.22 1.82
CA LYS A 295 33.89 -6.54 2.31
C LYS A 295 33.57 -5.29 3.15
N CYS A 296 32.36 -4.74 3.05
CA CYS A 296 31.92 -3.67 3.93
C CYS A 296 31.61 -4.22 5.33
N THR A 297 32.64 -4.49 6.14
CA THR A 297 32.49 -5.12 7.45
C THR A 297 31.77 -4.25 8.48
N ALA A 298 31.72 -2.93 8.27
CA ALA A 298 30.97 -1.97 9.10
C ALA A 298 29.50 -1.80 8.67
N LEU A 299 29.07 -2.41 7.55
CA LEU A 299 27.74 -2.21 7.00
C LEU A 299 26.66 -2.76 7.93
N LYS A 300 25.75 -1.88 8.36
CA LYS A 300 24.62 -2.21 9.23
C LYS A 300 23.28 -2.20 8.49
N VAL A 301 23.13 -1.28 7.54
CA VAL A 301 21.87 -1.07 6.80
C VAL A 301 22.13 -1.16 5.31
N LEU A 302 21.47 -2.11 4.65
CA LEU A 302 21.51 -2.29 3.22
C LEU A 302 20.08 -2.40 2.68
N LYS A 303 19.65 -1.35 1.97
CA LYS A 303 18.31 -1.24 1.39
C LYS A 303 18.39 -0.98 -0.12
N ALA A 304 17.70 -1.80 -0.90
CA ALA A 304 17.59 -1.63 -2.35
C ALA A 304 16.23 -2.13 -2.88
N GLY A 305 15.17 -1.94 -2.09
CA GLY A 305 13.81 -2.36 -2.48
C GLY A 305 13.25 -1.53 -3.65
N HIS A 306 12.21 -2.03 -4.33
CA HIS A 306 11.56 -1.35 -5.45
C HIS A 306 12.55 -0.94 -6.56
N ASN A 307 13.22 -1.94 -7.12
CA ASN A 307 14.18 -1.80 -8.23
C ASN A 307 13.98 -2.97 -9.22
N ASN A 308 14.87 -3.11 -10.21
CA ASN A 308 14.92 -4.20 -11.19
C ASN A 308 16.12 -5.15 -10.93
N ILE A 309 16.55 -5.30 -9.68
CA ILE A 309 17.70 -6.14 -9.31
C ILE A 309 17.30 -7.62 -9.45
N SER A 310 18.18 -8.43 -10.00
CA SER A 310 17.94 -9.82 -10.36
C SER A 310 19.10 -10.73 -9.93
N GLY A 311 18.96 -12.05 -10.15
CA GLY A 311 19.98 -13.02 -9.75
C GLY A 311 19.85 -13.45 -8.27
N ALA A 312 20.82 -14.20 -7.77
CA ALA A 312 20.83 -14.70 -6.40
C ALA A 312 21.48 -13.71 -5.42
N LEU A 313 21.18 -13.87 -4.12
CA LEU A 313 21.99 -13.25 -3.07
C LEU A 313 23.42 -13.82 -3.18
N PRO A 314 24.46 -12.98 -3.32
CA PRO A 314 25.81 -13.47 -3.50
C PRO A 314 26.38 -13.97 -2.16
N ASP A 315 27.11 -15.08 -2.16
CA ASP A 315 27.61 -15.74 -0.93
C ASP A 315 28.46 -14.81 -0.04
N ASP A 316 29.15 -13.85 -0.66
CA ASP A 316 29.98 -12.91 0.06
C ASP A 316 29.16 -11.90 0.88
N LEU A 317 27.91 -11.61 0.52
CA LEU A 317 27.00 -10.76 1.32
C LEU A 317 26.93 -11.24 2.78
N PHE A 318 26.94 -12.54 2.99
CA PHE A 318 26.88 -13.15 4.32
C PHE A 318 28.15 -12.96 5.15
N HIS A 319 29.21 -12.33 4.61
CA HIS A 319 30.39 -11.89 5.35
C HIS A 319 30.26 -10.48 5.93
N ALA A 320 29.23 -9.71 5.56
CA ALA A 320 28.90 -8.43 6.20
C ALA A 320 28.20 -8.66 7.54
N THR A 321 28.93 -9.21 8.52
CA THR A 321 28.38 -9.72 9.80
C THR A 321 27.85 -8.63 10.73
N SER A 322 28.12 -7.35 10.45
CA SER A 322 27.54 -6.21 11.17
C SER A 322 26.13 -5.85 10.71
N LEU A 323 25.59 -6.51 9.67
CA LEU A 323 24.26 -6.21 9.14
C LEU A 323 23.17 -6.40 10.21
N GLU A 324 22.39 -5.34 10.40
CA GLU A 324 21.22 -5.29 11.27
C GLU A 324 19.92 -5.20 10.44
N CYS A 325 19.98 -4.60 9.24
CA CYS A 325 18.84 -4.36 8.38
C CYS A 325 19.19 -4.70 6.93
N LEU A 326 18.55 -5.74 6.38
CA LEU A 326 18.68 -6.19 5.00
C LEU A 326 17.30 -6.15 4.33
N SER A 327 17.12 -5.28 3.34
CA SER A 327 15.81 -5.05 2.71
C SER A 327 15.91 -4.90 1.19
N PHE A 328 15.40 -5.89 0.46
CA PHE A 328 15.30 -5.89 -1.00
C PHE A 328 13.89 -6.21 -1.53
N PRO A 329 12.80 -5.68 -0.94
CA PRO A 329 11.47 -6.03 -1.38
C PRO A 329 11.22 -5.56 -2.82
N ASN A 330 10.34 -6.24 -3.56
CA ASN A 330 9.88 -5.83 -4.89
C ASN A 330 11.04 -5.66 -5.89
N ASN A 331 11.68 -6.79 -6.20
CA ASN A 331 12.76 -6.94 -7.16
C ASN A 331 12.58 -8.28 -7.93
N ASP A 332 13.53 -8.64 -8.79
CA ASP A 332 13.57 -9.90 -9.53
C ASP A 332 14.59 -10.90 -8.94
N LEU A 333 14.93 -10.80 -7.64
CA LEU A 333 15.89 -11.71 -6.99
C LEU A 333 15.34 -13.13 -6.95
N GLN A 334 16.22 -14.11 -7.09
CA GLN A 334 15.88 -15.53 -7.19
C GLN A 334 16.87 -16.41 -6.40
N GLY A 335 16.70 -17.73 -6.48
CA GLY A 335 17.56 -18.70 -5.80
C GLY A 335 16.97 -19.17 -4.47
N THR A 336 17.81 -19.79 -3.65
CA THR A 336 17.44 -20.37 -2.35
C THR A 336 18.15 -19.65 -1.22
N ILE A 337 17.56 -19.67 -0.03
CA ILE A 337 18.21 -19.14 1.19
C ILE A 337 19.09 -20.24 1.78
N ASP A 338 20.41 -20.10 1.65
CA ASP A 338 21.35 -21.04 2.26
C ASP A 338 21.39 -20.83 3.77
N GLY A 339 20.89 -21.83 4.50
CA GLY A 339 20.86 -21.81 5.95
C GLY A 339 22.23 -21.72 6.61
N VAL A 340 23.29 -22.27 6.02
CA VAL A 340 24.65 -22.24 6.58
C VAL A 340 25.25 -20.84 6.48
N LEU A 341 24.98 -20.14 5.38
CA LEU A 341 25.44 -18.77 5.17
C LEU A 341 24.63 -17.78 6.00
N MET A 342 23.31 -17.95 6.07
CA MET A 342 22.42 -17.03 6.79
C MET A 342 22.77 -16.87 8.28
N ILE A 343 23.29 -17.90 8.95
CA ILE A 343 23.64 -17.81 10.39
C ILE A 343 24.75 -16.79 10.66
N LYS A 344 25.58 -16.50 9.66
CA LYS A 344 26.67 -15.53 9.79
C LYS A 344 26.16 -14.12 10.05
N LEU A 345 24.92 -13.81 9.62
CA LEU A 345 24.25 -12.54 9.82
C LEU A 345 23.50 -12.50 11.17
N SER A 346 24.17 -12.89 12.25
CA SER A 346 23.57 -13.03 13.59
C SER A 346 23.09 -11.73 14.23
N ASN A 347 23.51 -10.58 13.68
CA ASN A 347 23.08 -9.25 14.11
C ASN A 347 21.79 -8.78 13.46
N LEU A 348 21.21 -9.52 12.51
CA LEU A 348 19.99 -9.13 11.83
C LEU A 348 18.84 -8.92 12.81
N VAL A 349 18.23 -7.74 12.68
CA VAL A 349 17.01 -7.30 13.35
C VAL A 349 15.86 -7.25 12.34
N PHE A 350 16.14 -6.79 11.13
CA PHE A 350 15.17 -6.61 10.06
C PHE A 350 15.62 -7.35 8.79
N LEU A 351 14.81 -8.31 8.36
CA LEU A 351 15.01 -9.05 7.10
C LEU A 351 13.75 -8.94 6.24
N ASP A 352 13.85 -8.25 5.11
CA ASP A 352 12.77 -8.11 4.14
C ASP A 352 13.23 -8.46 2.73
N LEU A 353 12.75 -9.59 2.23
CA LEU A 353 12.96 -10.09 0.88
C LEU A 353 11.62 -10.32 0.16
N ALA A 354 10.56 -9.62 0.59
CA ALA A 354 9.22 -9.77 0.04
C ALA A 354 9.15 -9.44 -1.46
N TRP A 355 8.13 -9.93 -2.16
CA TRP A 355 7.90 -9.61 -3.58
C TRP A 355 9.14 -9.86 -4.47
N ASN A 356 9.68 -11.07 -4.39
CA ASN A 356 10.79 -11.54 -5.20
C ASN A 356 10.44 -12.93 -5.77
N ARG A 357 11.43 -13.65 -6.30
CA ARG A 357 11.30 -14.99 -6.88
C ARG A 357 12.10 -16.04 -6.09
N PHE A 358 12.33 -15.82 -4.79
CA PHE A 358 13.00 -16.80 -3.94
C PHE A 358 12.22 -18.11 -3.86
N SER A 359 12.95 -19.23 -3.81
CA SER A 359 12.40 -20.59 -3.81
C SER A 359 13.14 -21.47 -2.81
N GLY A 360 12.75 -22.75 -2.71
CA GLY A 360 13.28 -23.66 -1.69
C GLY A 360 12.55 -23.49 -0.36
N THR A 361 13.16 -23.95 0.73
CA THR A 361 12.54 -23.97 2.06
C THR A 361 13.10 -22.87 2.96
N ILE A 362 12.37 -22.50 4.01
CA ILE A 362 12.93 -21.71 5.11
C ILE A 362 13.87 -22.65 5.89
N PRO A 363 15.17 -22.32 6.03
CA PRO A 363 16.12 -23.22 6.68
C PRO A 363 15.95 -23.26 8.20
N ASP A 364 16.20 -24.44 8.80
CA ASP A 364 16.18 -24.64 10.27
C ASP A 364 17.14 -23.71 11.03
N SER A 365 18.16 -23.16 10.36
CA SER A 365 19.08 -22.24 10.99
C SER A 365 18.48 -20.88 11.34
N ILE A 366 17.26 -20.56 10.88
CA ILE A 366 16.55 -19.31 11.20
C ILE A 366 16.46 -19.07 12.71
N GLY A 367 16.26 -20.14 13.50
CA GLY A 367 16.18 -20.08 14.96
C GLY A 367 17.44 -19.58 15.66
N LYS A 368 18.58 -19.48 14.95
CA LYS A 368 19.83 -18.89 15.45
C LYS A 368 19.86 -17.37 15.37
N LEU A 369 18.99 -16.73 14.58
CA LEU A 369 18.92 -15.28 14.45
C LEU A 369 18.13 -14.67 15.62
N LYS A 370 18.72 -14.73 16.83
CA LYS A 370 18.04 -14.34 18.07
C LYS A 370 17.70 -12.86 18.18
N ARG A 371 18.34 -11.99 17.37
CA ARG A 371 18.05 -10.55 17.32
C ARG A 371 16.91 -10.19 16.36
N LEU A 372 16.46 -11.14 15.55
CA LEU A 372 15.46 -10.90 14.51
C LEU A 372 14.13 -10.46 15.13
N GLN A 373 13.64 -9.31 14.68
CA GLN A 373 12.36 -8.71 15.09
C GLN A 373 11.36 -8.74 13.93
N GLU A 374 11.82 -8.44 12.72
CA GLU A 374 10.98 -8.29 11.54
C GLU A 374 11.43 -9.29 10.47
N PHE A 375 10.55 -10.23 10.12
CA PHE A 375 10.82 -11.27 9.15
C PHE A 375 9.77 -11.27 8.02
N HIS A 376 10.14 -10.73 6.87
CA HIS A 376 9.26 -10.56 5.71
C HIS A 376 9.81 -11.32 4.50
N MET A 377 9.04 -12.31 4.05
CA MET A 377 9.33 -13.15 2.87
C MET A 377 8.08 -13.36 2.01
N ASN A 378 7.03 -12.55 2.21
CA ASN A 378 5.77 -12.69 1.51
C ASN A 378 5.89 -12.44 0.00
N ASN A 379 4.97 -13.00 -0.79
CA ASN A 379 4.99 -12.92 -2.27
C ASN A 379 6.30 -13.45 -2.87
N ASN A 380 6.63 -14.71 -2.57
CA ASN A 380 7.75 -15.44 -3.15
C ASN A 380 7.30 -16.86 -3.58
N ASN A 381 8.24 -17.69 -4.02
CA ASN A 381 8.02 -19.09 -4.39
C ASN A 381 8.54 -20.08 -3.32
N ILE A 382 8.62 -19.66 -2.05
CA ILE A 382 9.13 -20.50 -0.95
C ILE A 382 8.14 -21.64 -0.68
N SER A 383 8.65 -22.86 -0.51
CA SER A 383 7.86 -24.07 -0.30
C SER A 383 8.37 -24.88 0.90
N GLY A 384 7.78 -26.06 1.11
CA GLY A 384 8.10 -26.90 2.27
C GLY A 384 7.35 -26.46 3.52
N GLU A 385 7.79 -26.95 4.67
CA GLU A 385 7.13 -26.69 5.96
C GLU A 385 7.81 -25.55 6.72
N LEU A 386 7.11 -24.99 7.72
CA LEU A 386 7.76 -24.09 8.66
C LEU A 386 8.72 -24.88 9.55
N PRO A 387 10.00 -24.46 9.67
CA PRO A 387 10.96 -25.14 10.53
C PRO A 387 10.58 -24.93 12.00
N SER A 388 10.69 -25.98 12.82
CA SER A 388 10.33 -25.90 14.26
C SER A 388 11.15 -24.85 15.01
N SER A 389 12.41 -24.65 14.58
CA SER A 389 13.33 -23.64 15.08
C SER A 389 12.87 -22.20 14.84
N LEU A 390 11.84 -21.95 14.01
CA LEU A 390 11.23 -20.63 13.92
C LEU A 390 10.68 -20.16 15.29
N GLY A 391 10.23 -21.10 16.12
CA GLY A 391 9.83 -20.84 17.50
C GLY A 391 10.98 -20.39 18.41
N ASP A 392 12.22 -20.50 17.95
CA ASP A 392 13.39 -20.10 18.72
C ASP A 392 13.80 -18.62 18.48
N CYS A 393 13.13 -17.91 17.55
CA CYS A 393 13.34 -16.49 17.27
C CYS A 393 12.63 -15.59 18.30
N THR A 394 13.04 -15.65 19.57
CA THR A 394 12.30 -15.10 20.72
C THR A 394 12.06 -13.59 20.71
N ASN A 395 12.80 -12.82 19.90
CA ASN A 395 12.62 -11.36 19.77
C ASN A 395 11.71 -10.96 18.60
N VAL A 396 11.17 -11.93 17.85
CA VAL A 396 10.35 -11.64 16.68
C VAL A 396 9.05 -10.92 17.08
N ILE A 397 8.76 -9.85 16.37
CA ILE A 397 7.58 -8.99 16.50
C ILE A 397 6.63 -9.27 15.34
N THR A 398 7.16 -9.38 14.13
CA THR A 398 6.37 -9.60 12.91
C THR A 398 6.95 -10.74 12.09
N ILE A 399 6.08 -11.68 11.73
CA ILE A 399 6.36 -12.74 10.75
C ILE A 399 5.36 -12.57 9.61
N ASN A 400 5.87 -12.32 8.40
CA ASN A 400 5.07 -12.19 7.19
C ASN A 400 5.57 -13.14 6.10
N LEU A 401 4.84 -14.24 5.93
CA LEU A 401 5.11 -15.30 4.95
C LEU A 401 3.93 -15.46 3.99
N GLU A 402 3.06 -14.46 3.88
CA GLU A 402 1.87 -14.51 3.02
C GLU A 402 2.22 -14.76 1.55
N ASN A 403 1.31 -15.39 0.81
CA ASN A 403 1.43 -15.63 -0.63
C ASN A 403 2.74 -16.35 -1.01
N ASN A 404 2.89 -17.58 -0.53
CA ASN A 404 3.97 -18.50 -0.83
C ASN A 404 3.39 -19.90 -1.10
N LYS A 405 4.26 -20.93 -1.15
CA LYS A 405 3.90 -22.34 -1.34
C LYS A 405 4.18 -23.18 -0.09
N LEU A 406 4.15 -22.57 1.09
CA LEU A 406 4.41 -23.25 2.36
C LEU A 406 3.26 -24.22 2.69
N ALA A 407 3.59 -25.36 3.27
CA ALA A 407 2.65 -26.44 3.59
C ALA A 407 2.94 -27.06 4.97
N GLY A 408 2.22 -28.13 5.31
CA GLY A 408 2.37 -28.82 6.58
C GLY A 408 1.52 -28.22 7.71
N GLU A 409 1.73 -28.70 8.93
CA GLU A 409 0.98 -28.27 10.10
C GLU A 409 1.71 -27.17 10.88
N LEU A 410 0.95 -26.17 11.35
CA LEU A 410 1.47 -25.10 12.20
C LEU A 410 1.92 -25.62 13.58
N SER A 411 1.42 -26.78 14.01
CA SER A 411 1.79 -27.45 15.27
C SER A 411 3.29 -27.77 15.39
N LYS A 412 4.02 -27.81 14.27
CA LYS A 412 5.47 -28.02 14.24
C LYS A 412 6.27 -26.87 14.86
N VAL A 413 5.69 -25.67 14.87
CA VAL A 413 6.33 -24.48 15.46
C VAL A 413 5.73 -24.22 16.84
N ASN A 414 6.59 -24.10 17.85
CA ASN A 414 6.14 -23.70 19.18
C ASN A 414 6.08 -22.16 19.30
N PHE A 415 4.95 -21.57 18.91
CA PHE A 415 4.73 -20.13 19.01
C PHE A 415 4.68 -19.60 20.45
N SER A 416 4.54 -20.46 21.47
CA SER A 416 4.50 -20.00 22.87
C SER A 416 5.78 -19.32 23.32
N ASN A 417 6.90 -19.59 22.64
CA ASN A 417 8.21 -18.97 22.90
C ASN A 417 8.33 -17.55 22.32
N LEU A 418 7.43 -17.15 21.43
CA LEU A 418 7.46 -15.88 20.71
C LEU A 418 6.67 -14.81 21.47
N HIS A 419 7.14 -14.46 22.67
CA HIS A 419 6.43 -13.59 23.60
C HIS A 419 6.23 -12.14 23.12
N ASN A 420 7.01 -11.70 22.14
CA ASN A 420 6.92 -10.35 21.56
C ASN A 420 6.11 -10.30 20.26
N LEU A 421 5.60 -11.44 19.77
CA LEU A 421 4.94 -11.53 18.49
C LEU A 421 3.66 -10.69 18.49
N GLN A 422 3.62 -9.68 17.64
CA GLN A 422 2.47 -8.79 17.44
C GLN A 422 1.71 -9.12 16.16
N ALA A 423 2.39 -9.62 15.13
CA ALA A 423 1.81 -9.80 13.81
C ALA A 423 2.25 -11.12 13.17
N LEU A 424 1.28 -11.98 12.84
CA LEU A 424 1.49 -13.25 12.16
C LEU A 424 0.68 -13.32 10.87
N GLY A 425 1.37 -13.20 9.74
CA GLY A 425 0.82 -13.30 8.39
C GLY A 425 1.24 -14.59 7.69
N LEU A 426 0.31 -15.52 7.51
CA LEU A 426 0.50 -16.81 6.85
C LEU A 426 -0.54 -17.05 5.73
N SER A 427 -1.27 -16.01 5.34
CA SER A 427 -2.32 -16.07 4.33
C SER A 427 -1.83 -16.58 2.97
N SER A 428 -2.70 -17.19 2.17
CA SER A 428 -2.40 -17.65 0.80
C SER A 428 -1.21 -18.61 0.75
N ASN A 429 -1.34 -19.73 1.47
CA ASN A 429 -0.38 -20.83 1.50
C ASN A 429 -1.16 -22.17 1.45
N TYR A 430 -0.48 -23.29 1.69
CA TYR A 430 -1.05 -24.64 1.69
C TYR A 430 -1.04 -25.29 3.08
N PHE A 431 -1.09 -24.51 4.17
CA PHE A 431 -1.08 -25.05 5.53
C PHE A 431 -2.32 -25.91 5.81
N THR A 432 -2.11 -27.03 6.51
CA THR A 432 -3.14 -28.01 6.89
C THR A 432 -3.22 -28.16 8.42
N GLY A 433 -4.16 -28.96 8.90
CA GLY A 433 -4.35 -29.20 10.34
C GLY A 433 -5.19 -28.11 11.01
N THR A 434 -5.04 -27.96 12.32
CA THR A 434 -5.78 -26.96 13.12
C THR A 434 -4.86 -25.78 13.49
N ILE A 435 -5.45 -24.70 14.04
CA ILE A 435 -4.67 -23.63 14.68
C ILE A 435 -4.13 -24.18 16.01
N PRO A 436 -2.81 -24.27 16.22
CA PRO A 436 -2.24 -24.87 17.42
C PRO A 436 -2.39 -23.94 18.64
N ASP A 437 -2.54 -24.55 19.82
CA ASP A 437 -2.69 -23.83 21.09
C ASP A 437 -1.49 -22.93 21.43
N SER A 438 -0.32 -23.21 20.87
CA SER A 438 0.88 -22.39 21.03
C SER A 438 0.69 -20.96 20.49
N ILE A 439 -0.12 -20.76 19.43
CA ILE A 439 -0.45 -19.42 18.91
C ILE A 439 -1.30 -18.65 19.94
N TYR A 440 -2.20 -19.32 20.65
CA TYR A 440 -3.05 -18.69 21.67
C TYR A 440 -2.27 -18.22 22.90
N SER A 441 -0.99 -18.60 23.03
CA SER A 441 -0.11 -18.13 24.09
C SER A 441 0.57 -16.79 23.77
N CYS A 442 0.50 -16.30 22.53
CA CYS A 442 1.08 -15.03 22.11
C CYS A 442 0.19 -13.84 22.52
N SER A 443 0.17 -13.48 23.81
CA SER A 443 -0.75 -12.46 24.36
C SER A 443 -0.56 -11.04 23.77
N THR A 444 0.58 -10.75 23.16
CA THR A 444 0.87 -9.49 22.45
C THR A 444 0.33 -9.46 21.01
N LEU A 445 -0.22 -10.57 20.50
CA LEU A 445 -0.66 -10.69 19.12
C LEU A 445 -1.85 -9.76 18.84
N THR A 446 -1.67 -8.90 17.85
CA THR A 446 -2.65 -7.90 17.40
C THR A 446 -3.22 -8.26 16.02
N TRP A 447 -2.42 -8.92 15.17
CA TRP A 447 -2.79 -9.33 13.82
C TRP A 447 -2.58 -10.83 13.62
N LEU A 448 -3.65 -11.56 13.30
CA LEU A 448 -3.62 -12.96 12.93
C LEU A 448 -4.25 -13.15 11.54
N ARG A 449 -3.44 -13.51 10.55
CA ARG A 449 -3.88 -13.68 9.16
C ARG A 449 -3.52 -15.07 8.64
N LEU A 450 -4.53 -15.93 8.57
CA LEU A 450 -4.42 -17.33 8.17
C LEU A 450 -5.30 -17.66 6.94
N SER A 451 -5.89 -16.65 6.31
CA SER A 451 -6.82 -16.82 5.19
C SER A 451 -6.21 -17.54 4.00
N ARG A 452 -7.02 -18.21 3.17
CA ARG A 452 -6.59 -18.92 1.95
C ARG A 452 -5.54 -19.98 2.27
N ASN A 453 -5.90 -20.92 3.14
CA ASN A 453 -5.12 -22.12 3.47
C ASN A 453 -6.06 -23.34 3.44
N LYS A 454 -5.60 -24.48 3.95
CA LYS A 454 -6.38 -25.72 4.12
C LYS A 454 -6.56 -26.05 5.60
N LEU A 455 -6.60 -25.05 6.47
CA LEU A 455 -6.81 -25.24 7.91
C LEU A 455 -8.24 -25.70 8.16
N GLN A 456 -8.42 -26.57 9.15
CA GLN A 456 -9.70 -27.21 9.45
C GLN A 456 -9.95 -27.28 10.97
N GLY A 457 -11.10 -27.83 11.35
CA GLY A 457 -11.51 -28.02 12.74
C GLY A 457 -12.36 -26.85 13.25
N GLN A 458 -12.32 -26.63 14.56
CA GLN A 458 -13.07 -25.58 15.26
C GLN A 458 -12.11 -24.67 16.01
N LEU A 459 -12.50 -23.42 16.22
CA LEU A 459 -11.83 -22.54 17.17
C LEU A 459 -12.04 -23.06 18.60
N THR A 460 -11.08 -22.84 19.48
CA THR A 460 -11.14 -23.28 20.89
C THR A 460 -11.20 -22.08 21.82
N GLU A 461 -11.75 -22.27 23.03
CA GLU A 461 -11.86 -21.24 24.08
C GLU A 461 -10.49 -20.67 24.50
N LYS A 462 -9.38 -21.35 24.21
CA LYS A 462 -8.04 -20.82 24.47
C LYS A 462 -7.74 -19.55 23.68
N LEU A 463 -8.42 -19.32 22.56
CA LEU A 463 -8.27 -18.12 21.73
C LEU A 463 -8.66 -16.84 22.50
N GLU A 464 -9.48 -16.95 23.56
CA GLU A 464 -9.84 -15.84 24.46
C GLU A 464 -8.63 -15.22 25.19
N ASN A 465 -7.50 -15.94 25.25
CA ASN A 465 -6.24 -15.43 25.82
C ASN A 465 -5.63 -14.29 24.99
N LEU A 466 -5.97 -14.18 23.70
CA LEU A 466 -5.41 -13.21 22.76
C LEU A 466 -6.11 -11.85 22.84
N LYS A 467 -6.16 -11.26 24.04
CA LYS A 467 -6.90 -10.02 24.34
C LYS A 467 -6.42 -8.78 23.57
N SER A 468 -5.21 -8.82 23.01
CA SER A 468 -4.63 -7.75 22.20
C SER A 468 -5.09 -7.79 20.74
N LEU A 469 -5.78 -8.85 20.29
CA LEU A 469 -6.18 -8.99 18.89
C LEU A 469 -7.10 -7.85 18.44
N THR A 470 -6.69 -7.21 17.34
CA THR A 470 -7.48 -6.21 16.63
C THR A 470 -7.92 -6.71 15.26
N PHE A 471 -7.16 -7.62 14.66
CA PHE A 471 -7.42 -8.11 13.30
C PHE A 471 -7.32 -9.63 13.21
N VAL A 472 -8.40 -10.27 12.78
CA VAL A 472 -8.46 -11.71 12.54
C VAL A 472 -8.96 -11.97 11.12
N SER A 473 -8.14 -12.68 10.33
CA SER A 473 -8.52 -13.16 9.00
C SER A 473 -8.32 -14.67 8.88
N LEU A 474 -9.42 -15.39 8.79
CA LEU A 474 -9.50 -16.85 8.65
C LEU A 474 -10.18 -17.27 7.34
N SER A 475 -10.56 -16.32 6.49
CA SER A 475 -11.37 -16.60 5.31
C SER A 475 -10.74 -17.61 4.35
N TYR A 476 -11.54 -18.36 3.59
CA TYR A 476 -11.05 -19.38 2.64
C TYR A 476 -10.20 -20.45 3.33
N ASN A 477 -10.81 -21.14 4.29
CA ASN A 477 -10.28 -22.33 4.97
C ASN A 477 -11.41 -23.36 5.06
N ASN A 478 -11.26 -24.37 5.93
CA ASN A 478 -12.19 -25.46 6.13
C ASN A 478 -12.68 -25.52 7.59
N PHE A 479 -12.82 -24.37 8.25
CA PHE A 479 -13.35 -24.28 9.63
C PHE A 479 -14.84 -24.59 9.68
N THR A 480 -15.27 -25.14 10.82
CA THR A 480 -16.66 -25.54 11.10
C THR A 480 -17.15 -24.93 12.41
N ASN A 481 -18.45 -25.02 12.69
CA ASN A 481 -19.11 -24.52 13.89
C ASN A 481 -19.02 -22.98 14.00
N ILE A 482 -19.76 -22.29 13.14
CA ILE A 482 -19.82 -20.81 13.14
C ILE A 482 -20.37 -20.25 14.45
N THR A 483 -21.38 -20.89 15.04
CA THR A 483 -21.98 -20.46 16.31
C THR A 483 -20.95 -20.48 17.44
N GLY A 484 -20.24 -21.61 17.61
CA GLY A 484 -19.16 -21.71 18.60
C GLY A 484 -18.01 -20.73 18.33
N SER A 485 -17.65 -20.56 17.04
CA SER A 485 -16.60 -19.62 16.64
C SER A 485 -16.94 -18.17 17.02
N LEU A 486 -18.17 -17.71 16.77
CA LEU A 486 -18.62 -16.37 17.17
C LEU A 486 -18.71 -16.20 18.69
N HIS A 487 -19.10 -17.24 19.43
CA HIS A 487 -19.11 -17.24 20.90
C HIS A 487 -17.73 -17.08 21.52
N ILE A 488 -16.70 -17.67 20.90
CA ILE A 488 -15.32 -17.50 21.34
C ILE A 488 -14.83 -16.10 20.96
N LEU A 489 -15.05 -15.70 19.69
CA LEU A 489 -14.52 -14.44 19.15
C LEU A 489 -15.16 -13.19 19.77
N LYS A 490 -16.41 -13.26 20.24
CA LYS A 490 -17.06 -12.12 20.90
C LYS A 490 -16.36 -11.70 22.20
N SER A 491 -15.57 -12.59 22.82
CA SER A 491 -14.78 -12.26 24.02
C SER A 491 -13.64 -11.26 23.73
N LEU A 492 -13.20 -11.18 22.47
CA LEU A 492 -12.10 -10.33 22.03
C LEU A 492 -12.55 -8.89 21.81
N ARG A 493 -12.71 -8.14 22.90
CA ARG A 493 -13.30 -6.78 22.88
C ARG A 493 -12.51 -5.74 22.07
N ASN A 494 -11.23 -5.97 21.80
CA ASN A 494 -10.38 -5.08 21.00
C ASN A 494 -10.48 -5.33 19.50
N LEU A 495 -11.25 -6.34 19.07
CA LEU A 495 -11.34 -6.74 17.68
C LEU A 495 -12.02 -5.65 16.83
N THR A 496 -11.30 -5.15 15.82
CA THR A 496 -11.79 -4.15 14.87
C THR A 496 -12.16 -4.77 13.53
N THR A 497 -11.51 -5.86 13.14
CA THR A 497 -11.74 -6.53 11.84
C THR A 497 -11.83 -8.03 12.01
N LEU A 498 -12.93 -8.61 11.53
CA LEU A 498 -13.18 -10.04 11.52
C LEU A 498 -13.55 -10.51 10.11
N LEU A 499 -12.66 -11.30 9.49
CA LEU A 499 -12.87 -11.90 8.18
C LEU A 499 -12.87 -13.43 8.32
N ILE A 500 -14.04 -14.05 8.20
CA ILE A 500 -14.23 -15.50 8.41
C ILE A 500 -14.99 -16.19 7.29
N GLY A 501 -15.32 -15.47 6.21
CA GLY A 501 -16.01 -15.99 5.03
C GLY A 501 -15.31 -17.17 4.33
N SER A 502 -16.00 -17.90 3.47
CA SER A 502 -15.48 -19.12 2.83
C SER A 502 -14.93 -20.15 3.84
N ASN A 503 -15.74 -20.39 4.87
CA ASN A 503 -15.64 -21.47 5.86
C ASN A 503 -17.07 -22.00 6.08
N PHE A 504 -17.34 -22.72 7.17
CA PHE A 504 -18.68 -23.01 7.72
C PHE A 504 -19.71 -23.43 6.66
N ILE A 505 -19.24 -24.22 5.68
CA ILE A 505 -19.96 -24.44 4.42
C ILE A 505 -21.27 -25.18 4.72
N ASN A 506 -22.39 -24.61 4.26
CA ASN A 506 -23.75 -25.12 4.48
C ASN A 506 -24.25 -25.11 5.94
N GLU A 507 -23.58 -24.39 6.85
CA GLU A 507 -24.10 -24.19 8.20
C GLU A 507 -25.27 -23.18 8.23
N ALA A 508 -25.93 -23.06 9.38
CA ALA A 508 -26.95 -22.04 9.58
C ALA A 508 -26.33 -20.75 10.16
N MET A 509 -26.78 -19.60 9.69
CA MET A 509 -26.44 -18.31 10.28
C MET A 509 -26.93 -18.26 11.74
N PRO A 510 -26.08 -17.95 12.74
CA PRO A 510 -26.49 -17.97 14.13
C PRO A 510 -27.52 -16.87 14.44
N GLU A 511 -28.66 -17.26 15.00
CA GLU A 511 -29.72 -16.36 15.49
C GLU A 511 -29.63 -16.10 17.01
N ASP A 512 -28.53 -16.50 17.64
CA ASP A 512 -28.29 -16.35 19.07
C ASP A 512 -28.04 -14.88 19.45
N GLU A 513 -29.00 -14.28 20.17
CA GLU A 513 -28.91 -12.89 20.62
C GLU A 513 -27.81 -12.65 21.66
N THR A 514 -27.19 -13.68 22.24
CA THR A 514 -26.08 -13.51 23.19
C THR A 514 -24.73 -13.21 22.52
N ILE A 515 -24.70 -13.06 21.20
CA ILE A 515 -23.52 -12.61 20.43
C ILE A 515 -23.45 -11.07 20.46
N ASP A 516 -22.89 -10.50 21.54
CA ASP A 516 -22.93 -9.05 21.81
C ASP A 516 -21.58 -8.38 22.15
N GLY A 517 -20.48 -9.13 22.23
CA GLY A 517 -19.16 -8.62 22.70
C GLY A 517 -18.28 -7.88 21.68
N PHE A 518 -18.74 -7.71 20.43
CA PHE A 518 -18.00 -7.05 19.33
C PHE A 518 -18.07 -5.51 19.37
N GLU A 519 -17.80 -4.91 20.53
CA GLU A 519 -18.01 -3.47 20.80
C GLU A 519 -17.18 -2.54 19.89
N ASN A 520 -16.01 -3.00 19.43
CA ASN A 520 -15.08 -2.21 18.61
C ASN A 520 -15.01 -2.65 17.14
N LEU A 521 -15.93 -3.50 16.68
CA LEU A 521 -15.86 -4.08 15.34
C LEU A 521 -16.29 -3.06 14.28
N HIS A 522 -15.39 -2.81 13.33
CA HIS A 522 -15.59 -1.92 12.18
C HIS A 522 -15.80 -2.72 10.88
N VAL A 523 -15.22 -3.91 10.75
CA VAL A 523 -15.31 -4.73 9.55
C VAL A 523 -15.74 -6.15 9.90
N LEU A 524 -16.83 -6.62 9.29
CA LEU A 524 -17.32 -7.99 9.42
C LEU A 524 -17.55 -8.62 8.04
N ALA A 525 -16.87 -9.73 7.79
CA ALA A 525 -17.05 -10.53 6.57
C ALA A 525 -17.36 -12.00 6.88
N ILE A 526 -18.57 -12.41 6.52
CA ILE A 526 -19.07 -13.81 6.60
C ILE A 526 -19.66 -14.20 5.25
N ASN A 527 -18.94 -13.88 4.17
CA ASN A 527 -19.36 -14.12 2.79
C ASN A 527 -18.96 -15.51 2.29
N ASN A 528 -19.54 -15.98 1.19
CA ASN A 528 -19.12 -17.21 0.50
C ASN A 528 -19.15 -18.50 1.37
N CYS A 529 -20.08 -18.61 2.32
CA CYS A 529 -20.20 -19.77 3.21
C CYS A 529 -21.40 -20.68 2.88
N ALA A 530 -22.24 -20.29 1.91
CA ALA A 530 -23.53 -20.96 1.65
C ALA A 530 -24.43 -21.04 2.91
N LEU A 531 -24.34 -20.05 3.80
CA LEU A 531 -25.09 -20.06 5.07
C LEU A 531 -26.59 -19.93 4.83
N THR A 532 -27.36 -20.78 5.50
CA THR A 532 -28.84 -20.72 5.50
C THR A 532 -29.37 -19.88 6.66
N GLY A 533 -30.68 -19.59 6.70
CA GLY A 533 -31.32 -18.81 7.75
C GLY A 533 -31.61 -17.37 7.34
N LYS A 534 -31.75 -16.48 8.31
CA LYS A 534 -32.04 -15.04 8.09
C LYS A 534 -30.84 -14.18 8.45
N ILE A 535 -30.89 -12.89 8.10
CA ILE A 535 -29.98 -11.88 8.67
C ILE A 535 -30.34 -11.70 10.16
N PRO A 536 -29.44 -12.02 11.10
CA PRO A 536 -29.78 -12.12 12.52
C PRO A 536 -29.76 -10.75 13.24
N ASN A 537 -30.56 -10.57 14.30
CA ASN A 537 -30.69 -9.25 14.94
C ASN A 537 -29.50 -8.86 15.80
N TRP A 538 -28.66 -9.79 16.25
CA TRP A 538 -27.47 -9.45 17.01
C TRP A 538 -26.51 -8.53 16.24
N LEU A 539 -26.54 -8.53 14.90
CA LEU A 539 -25.81 -7.58 14.06
C LEU A 539 -26.17 -6.12 14.35
N SER A 540 -27.40 -5.85 14.81
CA SER A 540 -27.84 -4.50 15.22
C SER A 540 -27.05 -3.92 16.39
N LYS A 541 -26.34 -4.76 17.15
CA LYS A 541 -25.53 -4.37 18.31
C LYS A 541 -24.15 -3.83 17.91
N LEU A 542 -23.72 -4.04 16.67
CA LEU A 542 -22.38 -3.65 16.17
C LEU A 542 -22.30 -2.16 15.84
N LYS A 543 -22.43 -1.30 16.85
CA LYS A 543 -22.64 0.15 16.65
C LYS A 543 -21.50 0.90 15.96
N LYS A 544 -20.29 0.32 15.85
CA LYS A 544 -19.13 0.90 15.15
C LYS A 544 -18.89 0.29 13.75
N LEU A 545 -19.78 -0.57 13.27
CA LEU A 545 -19.58 -1.30 12.02
C LEU A 545 -19.60 -0.33 10.83
N GLU A 546 -18.55 -0.40 10.00
CA GLU A 546 -18.39 0.36 8.75
C GLU A 546 -18.62 -0.50 7.50
N LEU A 547 -18.20 -1.77 7.56
CA LEU A 547 -18.25 -2.72 6.44
C LEU A 547 -18.97 -4.00 6.87
N LEU A 548 -20.02 -4.37 6.14
CA LEU A 548 -20.77 -5.61 6.31
C LEU A 548 -20.83 -6.41 5.00
N LEU A 549 -20.26 -7.62 5.01
CA LEU A 549 -20.20 -8.50 3.84
C LEU A 549 -20.81 -9.85 4.17
N LEU A 550 -22.00 -10.09 3.62
CA LEU A 550 -22.75 -11.34 3.76
C LEU A 550 -23.07 -11.98 2.40
N HIS A 551 -22.42 -11.50 1.33
CA HIS A 551 -22.67 -11.94 -0.02
C HIS A 551 -22.32 -13.42 -0.25
N ASN A 552 -22.87 -14.03 -1.32
CA ASN A 552 -22.65 -15.44 -1.67
C ASN A 552 -23.01 -16.41 -0.52
N ASN A 553 -24.20 -16.23 0.07
CA ASN A 553 -24.78 -17.16 1.04
C ASN A 553 -26.18 -17.61 0.56
N GLN A 554 -26.93 -18.31 1.41
CA GLN A 554 -28.30 -18.73 1.16
C GLN A 554 -29.27 -18.04 2.15
N LEU A 555 -28.94 -16.81 2.56
CA LEU A 555 -29.75 -16.07 3.53
C LEU A 555 -31.10 -15.70 2.92
N SER A 556 -32.14 -15.77 3.74
CA SER A 556 -33.53 -15.62 3.35
C SER A 556 -34.26 -14.63 4.25
N GLY A 557 -35.53 -14.36 3.94
CA GLY A 557 -36.33 -13.36 4.65
C GLY A 557 -36.05 -11.93 4.19
N PRO A 558 -36.73 -10.94 4.80
CA PRO A 558 -36.56 -9.53 4.45
C PRO A 558 -35.26 -8.95 5.00
N ILE A 559 -34.79 -7.88 4.36
CA ILE A 559 -33.71 -7.03 4.90
C ILE A 559 -34.24 -6.38 6.19
N PRO A 560 -33.58 -6.55 7.36
CA PRO A 560 -34.08 -6.02 8.61
C PRO A 560 -34.05 -4.48 8.68
N THR A 561 -35.09 -3.89 9.28
CA THR A 561 -35.21 -2.42 9.39
C THR A 561 -34.25 -1.80 10.40
N TRP A 562 -33.72 -2.57 11.35
CA TRP A 562 -32.74 -2.08 12.32
C TRP A 562 -31.41 -1.67 11.70
N ILE A 563 -31.17 -1.94 10.41
CA ILE A 563 -29.92 -1.61 9.71
C ILE A 563 -29.60 -0.11 9.76
N ASN A 564 -30.63 0.74 9.84
CA ASN A 564 -30.48 2.18 10.00
C ASN A 564 -29.87 2.61 11.35
N SER A 565 -29.85 1.71 12.34
CA SER A 565 -29.25 1.95 13.65
C SER A 565 -27.73 1.77 13.67
N LEU A 566 -27.14 1.35 12.54
CA LEU A 566 -25.70 1.21 12.34
C LEU A 566 -25.15 2.49 11.68
N ASN A 567 -24.91 3.50 12.52
CA ASN A 567 -24.64 4.86 12.06
C ASN A 567 -23.39 4.99 11.17
N PHE A 568 -22.37 4.16 11.39
CA PHE A 568 -21.10 4.21 10.66
C PHE A 568 -21.05 3.34 9.41
N LEU A 569 -22.09 2.53 9.16
CA LEU A 569 -22.11 1.54 8.09
C LEU A 569 -22.16 2.25 6.74
N LYS A 570 -21.15 1.98 5.89
CA LYS A 570 -20.95 2.68 4.62
C LYS A 570 -20.72 1.75 3.44
N TYR A 571 -20.33 0.51 3.69
CA TYR A 571 -20.15 -0.52 2.66
C TYR A 571 -21.00 -1.73 3.04
N ILE A 572 -22.03 -2.01 2.24
CA ILE A 572 -22.95 -3.12 2.45
C ILE A 572 -22.93 -4.00 1.20
N ASP A 573 -22.58 -5.27 1.38
CA ASP A 573 -22.75 -6.29 0.34
C ASP A 573 -23.56 -7.48 0.85
N LEU A 574 -24.81 -7.53 0.41
CA LEU A 574 -25.78 -8.61 0.67
C LEU A 574 -26.06 -9.42 -0.61
N SER A 575 -25.26 -9.24 -1.67
CA SER A 575 -25.55 -9.81 -2.98
C SER A 575 -25.46 -11.33 -3.03
N ASN A 576 -26.10 -11.95 -4.01
CA ASN A 576 -26.12 -13.41 -4.20
C ASN A 576 -26.59 -14.15 -2.93
N ASN A 577 -27.84 -13.89 -2.56
CA ASN A 577 -28.57 -14.53 -1.47
C ASN A 577 -30.01 -14.87 -1.93
N SER A 578 -30.87 -15.29 -1.02
CA SER A 578 -32.30 -15.56 -1.25
C SER A 578 -33.21 -14.57 -0.49
N LEU A 579 -32.77 -13.31 -0.33
CA LEU A 579 -33.52 -12.28 0.38
C LEU A 579 -34.80 -11.91 -0.39
N ILE A 580 -35.90 -11.69 0.32
CA ILE A 580 -37.24 -11.43 -0.24
C ILE A 580 -37.83 -10.13 0.31
N GLY A 581 -38.99 -9.72 -0.21
CA GLY A 581 -39.70 -8.53 0.25
C GLY A 581 -39.14 -7.24 -0.35
N ASP A 582 -39.66 -6.12 0.11
CA ASP A 582 -39.31 -4.80 -0.43
C ASP A 582 -37.98 -4.29 0.12
N ILE A 583 -37.33 -3.37 -0.62
CA ILE A 583 -36.17 -2.64 -0.12
C ILE A 583 -36.65 -1.69 1.00
N PRO A 584 -36.23 -1.88 2.27
CA PRO A 584 -36.74 -1.08 3.38
C PRO A 584 -36.25 0.37 3.30
N THR A 585 -37.15 1.34 3.51
CA THR A 585 -36.80 2.77 3.59
C THR A 585 -35.79 3.08 4.69
N ALA A 586 -35.66 2.20 5.70
CA ALA A 586 -34.61 2.28 6.71
C ALA A 586 -33.19 2.35 6.10
N LEU A 587 -32.91 1.66 4.99
CA LEU A 587 -31.62 1.79 4.28
C LEU A 587 -31.36 3.23 3.80
N MET A 588 -32.43 3.95 3.45
CA MET A 588 -32.36 5.33 2.98
C MET A 588 -32.09 6.31 4.12
N GLU A 589 -32.28 5.89 5.37
CA GLU A 589 -32.05 6.67 6.59
C GLU A 589 -30.64 6.54 7.17
N MET A 590 -29.74 5.82 6.49
CA MET A 590 -28.39 5.56 6.98
C MET A 590 -27.49 6.81 6.97
N PRO A 591 -26.97 7.28 8.12
CA PRO A 591 -26.24 8.55 8.23
C PRO A 591 -25.01 8.66 7.31
N MET A 592 -24.14 7.65 7.31
CA MET A 592 -22.89 7.68 6.54
C MET A 592 -23.09 7.65 5.01
N LEU A 593 -24.26 7.19 4.55
CA LEU A 593 -24.63 7.20 3.13
C LEU A 593 -25.30 8.52 2.73
N LYS A 594 -25.81 9.33 3.68
CA LYS A 594 -26.44 10.63 3.41
C LYS A 594 -25.46 11.79 3.27
N SER A 595 -24.29 11.76 3.91
CA SER A 595 -23.35 12.89 3.92
C SER A 595 -21.89 12.48 3.67
N ASP A 596 -21.17 13.28 2.88
CA ASP A 596 -19.72 13.17 2.70
C ASP A 596 -18.91 13.75 3.85
N LYS A 597 -19.57 14.41 4.81
CA LYS A 597 -18.89 14.90 6.01
C LYS A 597 -18.28 13.71 6.73
N ILE A 598 -16.94 13.71 6.80
CA ILE A 598 -16.18 12.81 7.66
C ILE A 598 -16.55 13.24 9.08
N GLU A 599 -17.51 12.56 9.71
CA GLU A 599 -17.63 12.66 11.17
C GLU A 599 -16.30 12.18 11.76
N ASP A 600 -15.76 12.93 12.73
CA ASP A 600 -14.46 12.69 13.33
C ASP A 600 -14.31 11.20 13.67
N HIS A 601 -13.48 10.52 12.89
CA HIS A 601 -13.18 9.12 13.11
C HIS A 601 -12.62 8.98 14.53
N PRO A 602 -13.27 8.25 15.44
CA PRO A 602 -12.89 8.26 16.86
C PRO A 602 -11.48 7.72 17.15
N ASP A 603 -10.81 7.10 16.16
CA ASP A 603 -9.49 6.47 16.31
C ASP A 603 -8.46 6.89 15.23
N GLY A 604 -8.83 7.75 14.27
CA GLY A 604 -8.00 8.09 13.12
C GLY A 604 -7.63 6.89 12.22
N PRO A 605 -7.06 7.11 11.03
CA PRO A 605 -6.60 6.02 10.17
C PRO A 605 -5.39 5.34 10.82
N ARG A 606 -5.59 4.22 11.53
CA ARG A 606 -4.50 3.36 11.97
C ARG A 606 -3.92 2.67 10.74
N VAL A 607 -2.72 3.09 10.32
CA VAL A 607 -2.00 2.45 9.21
C VAL A 607 -1.72 1.00 9.59
N SER A 608 -2.33 0.10 8.84
CA SER A 608 -2.17 -1.34 9.04
C SER A 608 -0.74 -1.80 8.68
N PRO A 609 -0.13 -2.72 9.44
CA PRO A 609 1.12 -3.38 9.04
C PRO A 609 0.95 -4.26 7.79
N PHE A 610 -0.29 -4.61 7.43
CA PHE A 610 -0.61 -5.46 6.28
C PHE A 610 -1.76 -4.87 5.44
N THR A 611 -1.70 -4.98 4.12
CA THR A 611 -2.83 -4.60 3.27
C THR A 611 -4.10 -5.38 3.65
N ILE A 612 -5.24 -4.72 3.81
CA ILE A 612 -6.54 -5.38 4.02
C ILE A 612 -7.07 -5.79 2.64
N TYR A 613 -7.27 -7.09 2.44
CA TYR A 613 -7.90 -7.65 1.24
C TYR A 613 -9.32 -8.06 1.60
N VAL A 614 -10.31 -7.53 0.88
CA VAL A 614 -11.72 -7.77 1.14
C VAL A 614 -12.42 -8.06 -0.18
N GLY A 615 -13.24 -9.11 -0.22
CA GLY A 615 -13.99 -9.55 -1.40
C GLY A 615 -13.37 -10.70 -2.19
N VAL A 616 -14.06 -11.11 -3.25
CA VAL A 616 -13.69 -12.24 -4.14
C VAL A 616 -12.53 -11.92 -5.09
N SER A 617 -12.38 -10.64 -5.48
CA SER A 617 -11.26 -10.17 -6.31
C SER A 617 -10.20 -9.49 -5.45
N LEU A 618 -9.02 -10.12 -5.34
CA LEU A 618 -7.80 -9.58 -4.71
C LEU A 618 -7.19 -8.37 -5.48
N CYS A 619 -7.95 -7.77 -6.40
CA CYS A 619 -7.46 -6.71 -7.28
C CYS A 619 -7.29 -5.36 -6.56
N PHE A 620 -8.02 -5.13 -5.45
CA PHE A 620 -7.96 -3.88 -4.71
C PHE A 620 -7.30 -4.06 -3.34
N GLN A 621 -6.27 -3.24 -3.11
CA GLN A 621 -5.49 -3.21 -1.89
C GLN A 621 -5.92 -2.00 -1.03
N TYR A 622 -6.62 -2.25 0.07
CA TYR A 622 -7.02 -1.18 0.99
C TYR A 622 -6.13 -1.19 2.23
N ARG A 623 -5.51 -0.05 2.56
CA ARG A 623 -4.63 0.06 3.74
C ARG A 623 -5.37 0.39 5.04
N ALA A 624 -6.66 0.75 4.95
CA ALA A 624 -7.54 1.05 6.08
C ALA A 624 -9.01 0.86 5.70
N ALA A 625 -9.88 0.59 6.69
CA ALA A 625 -11.34 0.53 6.50
C ALA A 625 -11.91 1.86 5.99
N SER A 626 -11.32 2.99 6.37
CA SER A 626 -11.65 4.33 5.89
C SER A 626 -11.51 4.49 4.36
N ALA A 627 -10.65 3.69 3.71
CA ALA A 627 -10.40 3.78 2.27
C ALA A 627 -11.44 3.07 1.40
N PHE A 628 -12.36 2.30 1.99
CA PHE A 628 -13.41 1.63 1.22
C PHE A 628 -14.47 2.62 0.73
N PRO A 629 -14.91 2.49 -0.53
CA PRO A 629 -15.94 3.36 -1.10
C PRO A 629 -17.28 3.17 -0.39
N LYS A 630 -18.15 4.17 -0.46
CA LYS A 630 -19.51 4.07 0.04
C LYS A 630 -20.35 3.29 -0.97
N MET A 631 -20.83 2.10 -0.61
CA MET A 631 -21.44 1.14 -1.53
C MET A 631 -22.67 0.47 -0.90
N LEU A 632 -23.69 0.26 -1.74
CA LEU A 632 -24.86 -0.56 -1.43
C LEU A 632 -25.06 -1.59 -2.55
N ASN A 633 -24.76 -2.85 -2.25
CA ASN A 633 -24.92 -3.97 -3.17
C ASN A 633 -25.97 -4.97 -2.64
N LEU A 634 -27.12 -5.01 -3.30
CA LEU A 634 -28.26 -5.90 -3.03
C LEU A 634 -28.54 -6.85 -4.21
N GLY A 635 -27.63 -6.89 -5.19
CA GLY A 635 -27.85 -7.62 -6.44
C GLY A 635 -28.01 -9.13 -6.24
N ASN A 636 -28.62 -9.81 -7.21
CA ASN A 636 -28.81 -11.26 -7.22
C ASN A 636 -29.52 -11.78 -5.95
N ASN A 637 -30.75 -11.32 -5.75
CA ASN A 637 -31.64 -11.71 -4.67
C ASN A 637 -33.07 -11.93 -5.23
N LYS A 638 -34.07 -12.06 -4.36
CA LYS A 638 -35.49 -12.19 -4.73
C LYS A 638 -36.30 -10.98 -4.25
N LEU A 639 -35.66 -9.81 -4.13
CA LEU A 639 -36.32 -8.58 -3.65
C LEU A 639 -37.41 -8.16 -4.63
N SER A 640 -38.49 -7.59 -4.11
CA SER A 640 -39.66 -7.14 -4.87
C SER A 640 -39.99 -5.68 -4.56
N GLY A 641 -41.14 -5.21 -5.03
CA GLY A 641 -41.61 -3.85 -4.75
C GLY A 641 -40.96 -2.80 -5.64
N LEU A 642 -41.17 -1.54 -5.26
CA LEU A 642 -40.65 -0.36 -5.94
C LEU A 642 -39.25 -0.01 -5.42
N ILE A 643 -38.44 0.66 -6.25
CA ILE A 643 -37.24 1.36 -5.76
C ILE A 643 -37.72 2.59 -4.96
N PRO A 644 -37.39 2.73 -3.66
CA PRO A 644 -37.86 3.86 -2.86
C PRO A 644 -37.36 5.19 -3.40
N VAL A 645 -38.23 6.20 -3.48
CA VAL A 645 -37.86 7.54 -3.97
C VAL A 645 -36.85 8.23 -3.04
N GLU A 646 -36.83 7.85 -1.76
CA GLU A 646 -35.90 8.33 -0.74
C GLU A 646 -34.44 7.92 -1.02
N ILE A 647 -34.18 7.02 -1.99
CA ILE A 647 -32.82 6.66 -2.43
C ILE A 647 -31.97 7.89 -2.77
N GLY A 648 -32.59 8.96 -3.30
CA GLY A 648 -31.91 10.22 -3.60
C GLY A 648 -31.33 10.96 -2.38
N GLN A 649 -31.72 10.55 -1.16
CA GLN A 649 -31.14 11.08 0.08
C GLN A 649 -29.72 10.56 0.33
N LEU A 650 -29.32 9.44 -0.27
CA LEU A 650 -28.02 8.81 -0.09
C LEU A 650 -26.90 9.50 -0.87
N LYS A 651 -26.73 10.81 -0.67
CA LYS A 651 -25.88 11.68 -1.49
C LYS A 651 -24.39 11.31 -1.51
N ALA A 652 -23.94 10.55 -0.52
CA ALA A 652 -22.56 10.12 -0.40
C ALA A 652 -22.26 8.78 -1.10
N LEU A 653 -23.28 8.11 -1.62
CA LEU A 653 -23.15 6.80 -2.25
C LEU A 653 -22.35 6.89 -3.56
N LEU A 654 -21.36 6.02 -3.72
CA LEU A 654 -20.53 5.93 -4.93
C LEU A 654 -20.97 4.80 -5.85
N SER A 655 -21.51 3.71 -5.30
CA SER A 655 -21.97 2.56 -6.08
C SER A 655 -23.27 2.00 -5.54
N LEU A 656 -24.24 1.80 -6.44
CA LEU A 656 -25.54 1.19 -6.17
C LEU A 656 -25.76 0.01 -7.13
N ASN A 657 -25.90 -1.18 -6.57
CA ASN A 657 -26.22 -2.38 -7.35
C ASN A 657 -27.50 -3.03 -6.80
N LEU A 658 -28.53 -3.06 -7.64
CA LEU A 658 -29.84 -3.68 -7.40
C LEU A 658 -30.17 -4.76 -8.47
N SER A 659 -29.18 -5.19 -9.26
CA SER A 659 -29.43 -6.07 -10.40
C SER A 659 -29.89 -7.46 -10.00
N PHE A 660 -30.49 -8.21 -10.93
CA PHE A 660 -30.97 -9.58 -10.69
C PHE A 660 -31.89 -9.69 -9.47
N ASN A 661 -33.00 -8.96 -9.50
CA ASN A 661 -34.07 -9.01 -8.50
C ASN A 661 -35.45 -9.03 -9.21
N ASN A 662 -36.54 -8.96 -8.43
CA ASN A 662 -37.91 -8.87 -8.94
C ASN A 662 -38.51 -7.46 -8.74
N LEU A 663 -37.67 -6.40 -8.79
CA LEU A 663 -38.11 -5.02 -8.61
C LEU A 663 -38.96 -4.58 -9.79
N HIS A 664 -40.00 -3.79 -9.53
CA HIS A 664 -40.92 -3.31 -10.57
C HIS A 664 -41.26 -1.83 -10.38
N GLY A 665 -42.03 -1.28 -11.32
CA GLY A 665 -42.36 0.15 -11.36
C GLY A 665 -41.26 1.00 -12.01
N GLU A 666 -41.39 2.31 -11.89
CA GLU A 666 -40.49 3.26 -12.58
C GLU A 666 -39.16 3.45 -11.84
N ILE A 667 -38.11 3.81 -12.60
CA ILE A 667 -36.84 4.26 -12.02
C ILE A 667 -37.05 5.65 -11.40
N PRO A 668 -36.84 5.85 -10.08
CA PRO A 668 -37.07 7.14 -9.44
C PRO A 668 -36.12 8.22 -9.97
N GLN A 669 -36.68 9.38 -10.33
CA GLN A 669 -35.87 10.53 -10.77
C GLN A 669 -34.88 11.01 -9.69
N SER A 670 -35.20 10.79 -8.41
CA SER A 670 -34.37 11.17 -7.26
C SER A 670 -33.00 10.49 -7.22
N ILE A 671 -32.76 9.41 -7.97
CA ILE A 671 -31.41 8.84 -8.15
C ILE A 671 -30.45 9.91 -8.72
N SER A 672 -30.95 10.86 -9.51
CA SER A 672 -30.15 11.98 -10.03
C SER A 672 -29.65 12.96 -8.96
N ASP A 673 -30.15 12.88 -7.72
CA ASP A 673 -29.69 13.68 -6.58
C ASP A 673 -28.42 13.12 -5.93
N ILE A 674 -28.04 11.88 -6.24
CA ILE A 674 -26.83 11.21 -5.73
C ILE A 674 -25.61 11.65 -6.55
N LYS A 675 -25.15 12.89 -6.35
CA LYS A 675 -24.17 13.54 -7.24
C LYS A 675 -22.82 12.83 -7.33
N ASN A 676 -22.42 12.06 -6.32
CA ASN A 676 -21.15 11.32 -6.29
C ASN A 676 -21.24 9.91 -6.90
N LEU A 677 -22.40 9.51 -7.42
CA LEU A 677 -22.59 8.15 -7.93
C LEU A 677 -21.66 7.88 -9.13
N MET A 678 -20.87 6.83 -9.02
CA MET A 678 -19.94 6.33 -10.03
C MET A 678 -20.49 5.09 -10.75
N GLY A 679 -21.18 4.21 -10.02
CA GLY A 679 -21.76 2.98 -10.58
C GLY A 679 -23.23 2.80 -10.24
N LEU A 680 -24.04 2.49 -11.25
CA LEU A 680 -25.46 2.18 -11.11
C LEU A 680 -25.84 0.95 -11.94
N ASP A 681 -26.15 -0.16 -11.26
CA ASP A 681 -26.63 -1.38 -11.92
C ASP A 681 -28.05 -1.73 -11.44
N LEU A 682 -29.00 -1.65 -12.37
CA LEU A 682 -30.43 -1.98 -12.20
C LEU A 682 -30.86 -3.12 -13.15
N SER A 683 -29.90 -3.80 -13.77
CA SER A 683 -30.18 -4.81 -14.79
C SER A 683 -30.94 -6.03 -14.27
N SER A 684 -31.61 -6.78 -15.14
CA SER A 684 -32.33 -8.01 -14.81
C SER A 684 -33.36 -7.82 -13.69
N ASN A 685 -34.34 -6.96 -13.95
CA ASN A 685 -35.49 -6.67 -13.08
C ASN A 685 -36.78 -6.56 -13.94
N HIS A 686 -37.89 -6.13 -13.34
CA HIS A 686 -39.17 -5.86 -14.00
C HIS A 686 -39.51 -4.35 -14.03
N LEU A 687 -38.49 -3.49 -14.16
CA LEU A 687 -38.65 -2.04 -14.14
C LEU A 687 -39.34 -1.55 -15.42
N THR A 688 -40.28 -0.62 -15.27
CA THR A 688 -41.11 -0.05 -16.33
C THR A 688 -40.89 1.47 -16.44
N GLY A 689 -41.60 2.13 -17.36
CA GLY A 689 -41.48 3.57 -17.57
C GLY A 689 -40.23 3.97 -18.35
N ALA A 690 -39.89 5.26 -18.31
CA ALA A 690 -38.75 5.83 -19.02
C ALA A 690 -37.49 5.91 -18.13
N ILE A 691 -36.31 5.88 -18.76
CA ILE A 691 -35.06 6.22 -18.07
C ILE A 691 -35.09 7.73 -17.76
N PRO A 692 -35.01 8.18 -16.49
CA PRO A 692 -35.12 9.59 -16.15
C PRO A 692 -34.00 10.41 -16.81
N SER A 693 -34.37 11.43 -17.58
CA SER A 693 -33.41 12.31 -18.27
C SER A 693 -32.48 13.06 -17.31
N ALA A 694 -32.91 13.27 -16.06
CA ALA A 694 -32.12 13.89 -15.01
C ALA A 694 -30.84 13.11 -14.66
N LEU A 695 -30.76 11.80 -14.97
CA LEU A 695 -29.56 11.00 -14.73
C LEU A 695 -28.34 11.48 -15.52
N VAL A 696 -28.53 12.24 -16.61
CA VAL A 696 -27.44 12.88 -17.36
C VAL A 696 -26.61 13.85 -16.49
N ASN A 697 -27.19 14.36 -15.39
CA ASN A 697 -26.53 15.27 -14.46
C ASN A 697 -25.61 14.57 -13.44
N LEU A 698 -25.43 13.26 -13.52
CA LEU A 698 -24.51 12.50 -12.68
C LEU A 698 -23.11 12.53 -13.30
N HIS A 699 -22.32 13.55 -12.98
CA HIS A 699 -21.02 13.80 -13.61
C HIS A 699 -19.92 12.80 -13.26
N PHE A 700 -20.09 11.96 -12.22
CA PHE A 700 -19.11 10.91 -11.89
C PHE A 700 -19.51 9.52 -12.37
N LEU A 701 -20.70 9.38 -12.97
CA LEU A 701 -21.25 8.08 -13.38
C LEU A 701 -20.42 7.48 -14.52
N SER A 702 -19.61 6.48 -14.21
CA SER A 702 -18.74 5.76 -15.15
C SER A 702 -19.28 4.40 -15.54
N GLU A 703 -20.12 3.80 -14.68
CA GLU A 703 -20.75 2.49 -14.91
C GLU A 703 -22.27 2.60 -14.80
N PHE A 704 -22.99 2.14 -15.83
CA PHE A 704 -24.44 2.18 -15.88
C PHE A 704 -24.97 0.93 -16.58
N ASN A 705 -25.97 0.26 -16.00
CA ASN A 705 -26.61 -0.88 -16.62
C ASN A 705 -28.09 -0.98 -16.23
N VAL A 706 -28.97 -1.01 -17.23
CA VAL A 706 -30.42 -1.18 -17.09
C VAL A 706 -30.95 -2.29 -18.00
N SER A 707 -30.06 -3.16 -18.48
CA SER A 707 -30.41 -4.22 -19.41
C SER A 707 -31.41 -5.21 -18.79
N TYR A 708 -32.17 -5.90 -19.65
CA TYR A 708 -33.15 -6.91 -19.27
C TYR A 708 -34.20 -6.39 -18.26
N ASN A 709 -34.94 -5.37 -18.68
CA ASN A 709 -36.08 -4.78 -17.98
C ASN A 709 -37.23 -4.55 -18.99
N ASP A 710 -38.32 -3.93 -18.54
CA ASP A 710 -39.51 -3.57 -19.33
C ASP A 710 -39.55 -2.05 -19.65
N LEU A 711 -38.39 -1.40 -19.77
CA LEU A 711 -38.27 0.05 -19.97
C LEU A 711 -38.69 0.49 -21.38
N GLN A 712 -39.20 1.71 -21.48
CA GLN A 712 -39.70 2.31 -22.72
C GLN A 712 -39.26 3.76 -22.93
N GLY A 713 -39.32 4.24 -24.17
CA GLY A 713 -39.02 5.63 -24.51
C GLY A 713 -37.55 5.88 -24.87
N PRO A 714 -37.15 7.16 -25.03
CA PRO A 714 -35.82 7.50 -25.48
C PRO A 714 -34.77 7.25 -24.39
N VAL A 715 -33.61 6.72 -24.77
CA VAL A 715 -32.42 6.76 -23.91
C VAL A 715 -31.94 8.21 -23.81
N PRO A 716 -31.64 8.73 -22.60
CA PRO A 716 -31.07 10.06 -22.43
C PRO A 716 -29.79 10.25 -23.25
N ILE A 717 -29.63 11.43 -23.84
CA ILE A 717 -28.49 11.77 -24.70
C ILE A 717 -27.66 12.86 -24.02
N GLY A 718 -26.34 12.72 -24.05
CA GLY A 718 -25.39 13.70 -23.50
C GLY A 718 -24.65 13.23 -22.25
N GLY A 719 -23.63 13.98 -21.86
CA GLY A 719 -22.77 13.64 -20.71
C GLY A 719 -22.20 12.23 -20.83
N GLN A 720 -22.31 11.48 -19.73
CA GLN A 720 -21.75 10.13 -19.62
C GLN A 720 -22.59 9.08 -20.35
N PHE A 721 -23.86 9.38 -20.68
CA PHE A 721 -24.73 8.42 -21.38
C PHE A 721 -24.26 8.10 -22.80
N SER A 722 -23.50 9.00 -23.42
CA SER A 722 -22.90 8.78 -24.73
C SER A 722 -21.72 7.80 -24.70
N THR A 723 -21.18 7.47 -23.52
CA THR A 723 -20.03 6.56 -23.39
C THR A 723 -20.44 5.13 -23.01
N PHE A 724 -21.68 4.90 -22.59
CA PHE A 724 -22.12 3.57 -22.18
C PHE A 724 -22.32 2.62 -23.38
N PRO A 725 -21.88 1.35 -23.27
CA PRO A 725 -22.04 0.39 -24.36
C PRO A 725 -23.50 0.02 -24.57
N SER A 726 -23.87 -0.37 -25.79
CA SER A 726 -25.23 -0.80 -26.15
C SER A 726 -25.75 -1.97 -25.32
N SER A 727 -24.84 -2.82 -24.81
CA SER A 727 -25.15 -3.90 -23.88
C SER A 727 -25.85 -3.42 -22.60
N SER A 728 -25.55 -2.21 -22.14
CA SER A 728 -26.14 -1.59 -20.94
C SER A 728 -27.64 -1.36 -21.04
N PHE A 729 -28.19 -1.38 -22.26
CA PHE A 729 -29.61 -1.12 -22.56
C PHE A 729 -30.31 -2.34 -23.18
N ALA A 730 -29.58 -3.44 -23.40
CA ALA A 730 -30.09 -4.63 -24.08
C ALA A 730 -31.31 -5.23 -23.36
N GLY A 731 -32.15 -5.98 -24.07
CA GLY A 731 -33.30 -6.65 -23.46
C GLY A 731 -34.49 -5.74 -23.10
N ASN A 732 -34.46 -4.45 -23.46
CA ASN A 732 -35.58 -3.51 -23.31
C ASN A 732 -36.19 -3.15 -24.70
N PRO A 733 -37.18 -3.90 -25.20
CA PRO A 733 -37.65 -3.80 -26.59
C PRO A 733 -38.41 -2.51 -26.92
N LYS A 734 -38.75 -1.69 -25.91
CA LYS A 734 -39.44 -0.40 -26.11
C LYS A 734 -38.52 0.81 -25.93
N LEU A 735 -37.24 0.60 -25.62
CA LEU A 735 -36.25 1.68 -25.61
C LEU A 735 -35.84 2.02 -27.04
N CYS A 736 -35.66 3.31 -27.29
CA CYS A 736 -35.17 3.81 -28.57
C CYS A 736 -34.00 4.79 -28.37
N SER A 737 -33.05 4.79 -29.30
CA SER A 737 -31.90 5.70 -29.29
C SER A 737 -31.24 5.67 -30.66
N PRO A 738 -30.60 6.76 -31.11
CA PRO A 738 -29.73 6.73 -32.29
C PRO A 738 -28.59 5.70 -32.20
N MET A 739 -28.21 5.31 -30.97
CA MET A 739 -27.15 4.33 -30.69
C MET A 739 -27.67 2.89 -30.56
N LEU A 740 -29.00 2.68 -30.65
CA LEU A 740 -29.66 1.39 -30.56
C LEU A 740 -30.29 1.02 -31.92
N VAL A 741 -30.62 -0.26 -32.10
CA VAL A 741 -31.26 -0.76 -33.34
C VAL A 741 -32.59 -0.02 -33.61
N GLN A 742 -33.31 0.37 -32.55
CA GLN A 742 -34.60 1.05 -32.64
C GLN A 742 -34.41 2.58 -32.50
N HIS A 743 -34.67 3.30 -33.60
CA HIS A 743 -34.57 4.75 -33.65
C HIS A 743 -35.88 5.40 -33.17
N CYS A 744 -35.80 6.45 -32.36
CA CYS A 744 -36.99 7.17 -31.89
C CYS A 744 -37.58 7.98 -33.05
N ASN A 745 -38.71 7.55 -33.61
CA ASN A 745 -39.47 8.37 -34.56
C ASN A 745 -40.35 9.36 -33.80
N LEU A 746 -40.26 10.64 -34.13
CA LEU A 746 -41.21 11.67 -33.70
C LEU A 746 -42.46 11.63 -34.58
N ALA A 747 -43.61 11.61 -33.91
CA ALA A 747 -44.99 11.79 -34.39
C ALA A 747 -45.77 10.57 -34.92
N GLU A 748 -46.91 10.32 -34.29
CA GLU A 748 -48.04 9.57 -34.84
C GLU A 748 -48.53 10.18 -36.16
N ALA A 749 -48.62 9.36 -37.21
CA ALA A 749 -49.59 9.56 -38.28
C ALA A 749 -49.95 8.21 -38.96
N ALA A 750 -51.19 7.78 -38.70
CA ALA A 750 -52.10 6.90 -39.46
C ALA A 750 -51.70 5.44 -39.82
N PRO A 751 -52.66 4.48 -39.70
CA PRO A 751 -52.42 3.08 -39.99
C PRO A 751 -52.35 2.84 -41.50
N THR A 752 -51.27 2.22 -41.96
CA THR A 752 -51.22 1.58 -43.28
C THR A 752 -50.99 0.08 -43.12
N SER A 753 -51.79 -0.65 -43.89
CA SER A 753 -52.01 -2.10 -43.92
C SER A 753 -50.74 -2.96 -44.06
N PRO A 754 -50.75 -4.23 -43.59
CA PRO A 754 -49.60 -5.10 -43.67
C PRO A 754 -49.52 -5.76 -45.06
N THR A 755 -48.38 -5.60 -45.73
CA THR A 755 -47.96 -6.51 -46.80
C THR A 755 -46.63 -7.14 -46.40
N SER A 756 -46.70 -8.27 -45.70
CA SER A 756 -45.52 -9.03 -45.24
C SER A 756 -45.22 -10.19 -46.19
N THR A 757 -44.35 -9.95 -47.17
CA THR A 757 -43.69 -11.02 -47.94
C THR A 757 -42.46 -11.59 -47.20
N LYS A 758 -42.06 -10.99 -46.06
CA LYS A 758 -40.87 -11.41 -45.29
C LYS A 758 -41.15 -12.53 -44.27
N GLN A 759 -42.38 -12.68 -43.76
CA GLN A 759 -42.75 -13.75 -42.82
C GLN A 759 -42.85 -15.16 -43.45
N PHE A 760 -42.86 -15.28 -44.79
CA PHE A 760 -42.95 -16.60 -45.44
C PHE A 760 -41.57 -17.29 -45.56
N ILE A 761 -40.48 -16.51 -45.67
CA ILE A 761 -39.14 -17.07 -45.88
C ILE A 761 -38.54 -17.58 -44.56
N ASP A 762 -38.71 -16.86 -43.45
CA ASP A 762 -38.15 -17.28 -42.15
C ASP A 762 -38.87 -18.50 -41.55
N LYS A 763 -40.18 -18.66 -41.81
CA LYS A 763 -40.94 -19.85 -41.39
C LYS A 763 -40.55 -21.10 -42.18
N VAL A 764 -40.19 -20.97 -43.45
CA VAL A 764 -39.73 -22.10 -44.29
C VAL A 764 -38.32 -22.54 -43.89
N VAL A 765 -37.42 -21.59 -43.60
CA VAL A 765 -36.05 -21.90 -43.15
C VAL A 765 -36.06 -22.55 -41.75
N PHE A 766 -36.92 -22.08 -40.84
CA PHE A 766 -37.06 -22.68 -39.51
C PHE A 766 -37.67 -24.10 -39.56
N ALA A 767 -38.65 -24.34 -40.45
CA ALA A 767 -39.26 -25.66 -40.63
C ALA A 767 -38.28 -26.69 -41.23
N ILE A 768 -37.41 -26.28 -42.17
CA ILE A 768 -36.40 -27.15 -42.77
C ILE A 768 -35.27 -27.46 -41.75
N GLY A 769 -34.84 -26.47 -40.97
CA GLY A 769 -33.83 -26.68 -39.91
C GLY A 769 -34.32 -27.58 -38.77
N PHE A 770 -35.59 -27.43 -38.37
CA PHE A 770 -36.19 -28.23 -37.29
C PHE A 770 -36.41 -29.70 -37.72
N GLY A 771 -36.76 -29.95 -38.99
CA GLY A 771 -36.95 -31.29 -39.52
C GLY A 771 -35.65 -32.11 -39.65
N VAL A 772 -34.55 -31.47 -40.02
CA VAL A 772 -33.23 -32.13 -40.14
C VAL A 772 -32.66 -32.50 -38.77
N PHE A 773 -32.86 -31.65 -37.75
CA PHE A 773 -32.38 -31.90 -36.40
C PHE A 773 -33.13 -33.06 -35.70
N PHE A 774 -34.47 -33.14 -35.87
CA PHE A 774 -35.27 -34.24 -35.32
C PHE A 774 -35.05 -35.59 -36.05
N GLY A 775 -34.79 -35.57 -37.35
CA GLY A 775 -34.49 -36.78 -38.13
C GLY A 775 -33.18 -37.46 -37.70
N ILE A 776 -32.16 -36.68 -37.32
CA ILE A 776 -30.87 -37.20 -36.87
C ILE A 776 -30.95 -37.73 -35.43
N ALA A 777 -31.72 -37.06 -34.56
CA ALA A 777 -31.95 -37.52 -33.18
C ALA A 777 -32.80 -38.81 -33.12
N ALA A 778 -33.77 -38.98 -34.02
CA ALA A 778 -34.59 -40.19 -34.11
C ALA A 778 -33.82 -41.42 -34.64
N MET A 779 -32.79 -41.21 -35.48
CA MET A 779 -31.93 -42.29 -35.98
C MET A 779 -30.91 -42.78 -34.93
N ALA A 780 -30.56 -41.95 -33.95
CA ALA A 780 -29.67 -42.35 -32.85
C ALA A 780 -30.40 -43.19 -31.76
N LEU A 781 -31.73 -43.19 -31.75
CA LEU A 781 -32.57 -43.91 -30.78
C LEU A 781 -33.04 -45.30 -31.23
N LEU A 782 -32.66 -45.75 -32.43
CA LEU A 782 -33.13 -47.02 -33.03
C LEU A 782 -32.06 -48.12 -33.17
N LEU A 783 -30.93 -48.00 -32.46
CA LEU A 783 -29.98 -49.13 -32.36
C LEU A 783 -30.22 -49.89 -31.05
N PRO A 784 -30.58 -51.20 -31.10
CA PRO A 784 -30.91 -51.98 -29.93
C PRO A 784 -29.65 -52.30 -29.12
N GLY A 785 -29.69 -52.03 -27.82
CA GLY A 785 -28.79 -52.61 -26.84
C GLY A 785 -29.29 -53.98 -26.36
N ASP A 786 -28.35 -54.82 -25.93
CA ASP A 786 -28.39 -55.73 -24.76
C ASP A 786 -27.47 -56.97 -24.95
N PRO A 787 -27.09 -57.73 -23.90
CA PRO A 787 -26.71 -57.29 -22.54
C PRO A 787 -25.59 -58.17 -21.86
N LEU A 788 -25.25 -57.78 -20.61
CA LEU A 788 -24.86 -58.61 -19.45
C LEU A 788 -23.40 -59.09 -19.17
N ALA A 789 -22.98 -58.74 -17.94
CA ALA A 789 -22.38 -59.58 -16.87
C ALA A 789 -20.87 -59.45 -16.51
N ALA A 790 -20.70 -58.99 -15.26
CA ALA A 790 -19.66 -59.21 -14.24
C ALA A 790 -18.48 -60.18 -14.50
N ALA A 791 -17.26 -59.73 -14.18
CA ALA A 791 -16.31 -60.35 -13.22
C ALA A 791 -14.94 -59.64 -13.24
N ALA A 792 -14.35 -59.41 -12.06
CA ALA A 792 -12.90 -59.24 -11.86
C ALA A 792 -12.23 -60.65 -11.82
N PRO A 793 -10.92 -60.88 -12.10
CA PRO A 793 -9.78 -60.20 -11.46
C PRO A 793 -8.50 -59.96 -12.35
N SER A 794 -7.52 -59.27 -11.78
CA SER A 794 -6.08 -59.10 -12.18
C SER A 794 -5.26 -60.43 -12.17
N PRO A 795 -3.90 -60.48 -12.35
CA PRO A 795 -2.88 -59.71 -13.13
C PRO A 795 -1.93 -60.67 -13.95
N ILE A 796 -0.71 -60.21 -14.37
CA ILE A 796 0.54 -60.92 -14.80
C ILE A 796 0.99 -60.51 -16.24
N VAL A 797 2.00 -59.64 -16.43
CA VAL A 797 3.48 -59.80 -16.48
C VAL A 797 4.05 -60.34 -17.81
N ALA A 798 5.10 -59.64 -18.26
CA ALA A 798 6.17 -59.99 -19.21
C ALA A 798 5.82 -60.04 -20.71
N ALA A 799 6.68 -59.74 -21.68
CA ALA A 799 7.97 -59.03 -21.87
C ALA A 799 8.47 -59.47 -23.27
N VAL A 800 9.59 -58.91 -23.74
CA VAL A 800 10.50 -59.42 -24.81
C VAL A 800 10.14 -58.94 -26.23
N SER A 801 10.78 -57.85 -26.70
CA SER A 801 12.01 -57.79 -27.55
C SER A 801 11.69 -57.93 -29.05
N ALA A 802 12.40 -57.39 -30.03
CA ALA A 802 13.74 -56.83 -30.14
C ALA A 802 13.87 -56.09 -31.50
N GLY A 803 14.97 -55.33 -31.65
CA GLY A 803 15.60 -55.08 -32.95
C GLY A 803 15.59 -53.60 -33.37
N ARG A 804 16.62 -52.80 -33.01
CA ARG A 804 17.85 -52.52 -33.81
C ARG A 804 17.51 -51.99 -35.22
N ARG A 805 18.08 -50.89 -35.72
CA ARG A 805 19.41 -50.31 -35.49
C ARG A 805 19.49 -48.94 -36.21
N SER A 806 20.17 -47.98 -35.55
CA SER A 806 21.19 -47.02 -36.07
C SER A 806 20.87 -46.13 -37.30
N GLN A 807 21.32 -44.88 -37.43
CA GLN A 807 22.50 -44.20 -36.86
C GLN A 807 22.43 -42.71 -37.28
N ARG A 808 22.81 -41.78 -36.36
CA ARG A 808 23.72 -40.60 -36.49
C ARG A 808 23.62 -39.69 -37.74
N CYS A 809 23.85 -38.37 -37.74
CA CYS A 809 24.33 -37.35 -36.81
C CYS A 809 24.05 -35.94 -37.43
N PHE A 810 23.97 -34.91 -36.57
CA PHE A 810 24.02 -33.43 -36.72
C PHE A 810 25.03 -32.83 -37.76
N PRO A 811 25.18 -31.48 -38.00
CA PRO A 811 24.48 -30.26 -37.50
C PRO A 811 24.28 -29.09 -38.54
N ARG A 812 23.85 -27.92 -38.03
CA ARG A 812 24.25 -26.50 -38.36
C ARG A 812 23.42 -25.63 -39.32
N ALA A 813 22.77 -24.64 -38.68
CA ALA A 813 22.86 -23.17 -38.88
C ALA A 813 22.79 -22.53 -40.29
N ALA A 814 21.81 -21.62 -40.47
CA ALA A 814 22.01 -20.25 -40.99
C ALA A 814 20.69 -19.44 -41.02
N LYS A 815 20.67 -18.28 -40.35
CA LYS A 815 19.89 -17.06 -40.73
C LYS A 815 20.58 -16.45 -41.99
N PRO A 816 20.00 -15.52 -42.81
CA PRO A 816 19.34 -14.28 -42.33
C PRO A 816 18.31 -13.55 -43.26
N THR A 817 17.78 -12.43 -42.72
CA THR A 817 17.32 -11.17 -43.37
C THR A 817 16.07 -11.15 -44.26
N ARG A 818 15.30 -10.05 -44.49
CA ARG A 818 14.97 -8.75 -43.83
C ARG A 818 14.19 -7.94 -44.90
N SER A 819 12.89 -7.64 -44.73
CA SER A 819 12.17 -6.45 -45.29
C SER A 819 10.67 -6.54 -44.95
N ARG A 820 10.02 -5.60 -44.24
CA ARG A 820 9.64 -4.18 -44.44
C ARG A 820 8.23 -3.99 -45.05
N ALA A 821 7.34 -3.45 -44.20
CA ALA A 821 6.26 -2.47 -44.44
C ALA A 821 4.86 -2.88 -44.96
N GLY A 822 3.83 -2.29 -44.31
CA GLY A 822 2.45 -2.11 -44.80
C GLY A 822 1.36 -2.58 -43.81
N GLN A 823 1.03 -1.82 -42.76
CA GLN A 823 -0.14 -0.91 -42.62
C GLN A 823 -1.56 -1.54 -42.60
N SER A 824 -2.31 -1.16 -41.54
CA SER A 824 -3.78 -1.23 -41.31
C SER A 824 -4.41 -2.64 -41.17
N GLY A 825 -5.28 -2.96 -40.20
CA GLY A 825 -6.00 -2.16 -39.22
C GLY A 825 -7.49 -2.52 -39.26
N PHE A 826 -7.94 -3.41 -38.35
CA PHE A 826 -9.15 -3.39 -37.51
C PHE A 826 -9.59 -4.80 -37.08
N PRO A 827 -10.08 -4.98 -35.84
CA PRO A 827 -10.17 -6.28 -35.17
C PRO A 827 -11.58 -6.88 -35.16
N LEU A 828 -11.61 -8.21 -35.13
CA LEU A 828 -12.77 -9.04 -34.80
C LEU A 828 -12.97 -9.06 -33.28
N GLY A 829 -14.24 -8.98 -32.87
CA GLY A 829 -14.67 -8.91 -31.47
C GLY A 829 -14.49 -10.22 -30.70
N CYS A 830 -14.33 -10.08 -29.38
CA CYS A 830 -14.49 -11.16 -28.42
C CYS A 830 -15.75 -10.91 -27.59
N SER A 831 -16.68 -11.86 -27.69
CA SER A 831 -17.90 -12.00 -26.92
C SER A 831 -17.66 -12.66 -25.56
N SER A 832 -18.23 -12.06 -24.52
CA SER A 832 -18.83 -12.64 -23.30
C SER A 832 -18.63 -14.14 -22.97
N CYS A 833 -18.08 -14.42 -21.78
CA CYS A 833 -18.37 -15.61 -20.97
C CYS A 833 -18.16 -15.30 -19.47
N TRP A 834 -19.23 -15.38 -18.66
CA TRP A 834 -19.15 -15.57 -17.21
C TRP A 834 -20.17 -16.66 -16.85
N GLY A 835 -19.69 -17.78 -16.30
CA GLY A 835 -20.49 -18.90 -15.85
C GLY A 835 -19.67 -20.19 -15.69
N LEU A 836 -19.50 -20.61 -14.43
CA LEU A 836 -19.02 -21.92 -13.93
C LEU A 836 -17.53 -22.27 -14.09
N GLU A 837 -16.84 -22.40 -12.95
CA GLU A 837 -15.49 -22.95 -12.79
C GLU A 837 -15.44 -24.48 -12.91
N THR A 838 -14.38 -24.98 -13.57
CA THR A 838 -13.70 -26.22 -13.23
C THR A 838 -12.18 -26.01 -13.33
N VAL A 839 -11.49 -26.04 -12.18
CA VAL A 839 -10.10 -26.48 -11.89
C VAL A 839 -8.96 -26.14 -12.90
N GLU A 840 -8.16 -25.11 -12.55
CA GLU A 840 -6.69 -24.83 -12.71
C GLU A 840 -5.84 -25.28 -13.94
N PRO A 841 -4.61 -24.72 -14.23
CA PRO A 841 -3.82 -23.73 -13.48
C PRO A 841 -3.14 -22.57 -14.30
N LEU A 842 -2.61 -21.58 -13.56
CA LEU A 842 -1.42 -20.73 -13.83
C LEU A 842 -1.36 -19.84 -15.11
N SER A 843 -1.64 -18.54 -14.97
CA SER A 843 -0.80 -17.46 -15.56
C SER A 843 -1.10 -16.07 -14.96
N ARG A 844 -0.06 -15.24 -14.95
CA ARG A 844 0.13 -13.92 -14.29
C ARG A 844 -0.99 -12.89 -14.56
N PRO A 845 -1.31 -11.96 -13.65
CA PRO A 845 -2.11 -10.80 -14.00
C PRO A 845 -1.21 -9.70 -14.58
N CYS A 846 -1.47 -9.33 -15.84
CA CYS A 846 -0.98 -8.11 -16.46
C CYS A 846 -1.85 -6.93 -15.99
N CYS A 847 -1.28 -5.98 -15.26
CA CYS A 847 -1.75 -4.61 -15.26
C CYS A 847 -0.92 -3.84 -16.31
N SER A 848 -1.51 -3.53 -17.45
CA SER A 848 -0.97 -2.51 -18.35
C SER A 848 -1.72 -1.20 -18.08
N GLU A 849 -1.07 -0.30 -17.35
CA GLU A 849 -1.41 1.12 -17.40
C GLU A 849 -1.07 1.64 -18.79
N ASN A 850 -2.05 2.26 -19.44
CA ASN A 850 -1.85 3.12 -20.61
C ASN A 850 -2.89 4.24 -20.50
N THR A 851 -2.59 5.25 -19.68
CA THR A 851 -2.60 6.70 -19.96
C THR A 851 -2.55 7.50 -18.67
#